data_AF-A0AAW0EA05-F1
#
_entry.id   AF-A0AAW0EA05-F1
#
_cell.length_a   1.000
_cell.length_b   1.000
_cell.length_c   1.000
_cell.angle_alpha   90.00
_cell.angle_beta   90.00
_cell.angle_gamma   90.00
#
_symmetry.space_group_name_H-M   'P 1'
#
loop_
_entity.id
_entity.type
_entity.pdbx_description
1 polymer ?
#
loop_
_entity_poly.entity_id
_entity_poly.type
_entity_poly.pdbx_seq_one_letter_code
_entity_poly.pdbx_strand_id
1 'polypeptide(L)'
;MSARPPATEDKYSSLQKKADEMEKGKKAAQAETATLKSTLSQTKSELRDTTVKLRMAEKQLALKEKPHKAELEKEKRRVQTLTEQLQGVQGTLKQRDLELTGMQALKEELVRASDREAALQTQLQQTRAALECSAHAYATLSSHVCSKAEYDDLRMRNVRLEMRNARLERKLANSEAQAKELVWLVRRMGEENSELRCEVEELKEEVGIAWGMCEEHRVPERESNDDESGVYGIVELQKNDNNLLKAELDVMDALVTLERAHGGELLDAYADANVEIGQRNIELDTAQKLFVATTHTVGELERSLEEWKAQAKSLENRMRDKQGELENAKEASIRFKIEAQKGKMVEEGLRAEIEQLTTELMDAERFQEAYYSLHEQVETLAARNALAEDEAMKLSALNAEILGHRNPAQRIMYVERIREELADTRQRLVECTRANEVMVEENDGLREELTLYLTLRPEPSLSWHFSASRGRVLTLPSTTMTAPKKDAASTKKVARKGPPAIIKFYLVLYNILSAAGWGYVLVHTVIHILNLDGKSNEATQPIPIKLSAHFTRLSVSNYDRVGYATAIVQTFALMEVLHALFGWVRSPIATTAMQVSSRLFLVWGVVEQFPATHENPLFTSMVFAWSFTEVIRYTFYALALLGYEPSALLYLRYTTFYVLYPLGAGSEAFLNFSTLPKSEALSTWNVYDLFRATLFGIWWPGLYIMYTHMIKQRRKVFGGTKTGLKKE
;
A
#
# COMPACT_ATOMS: atom_id res chain seq x y z
N MET A 1 -66.76 59.05 -10.99
CA MET A 1 -65.55 59.11 -11.86
C MET A 1 -64.92 57.73 -11.89
N SER A 2 -64.94 57.09 -13.05
CA SER A 2 -64.41 55.73 -13.28
C SER A 2 -62.88 55.77 -13.38
N ALA A 3 -62.19 55.60 -12.25
CA ALA A 3 -60.75 55.39 -12.22
C ALA A 3 -60.46 53.90 -12.02
N ARG A 4 -60.47 53.13 -13.12
CA ARG A 4 -60.02 51.74 -13.16
C ARG A 4 -58.50 51.74 -12.95
N PRO A 5 -57.90 50.95 -12.04
CA PRO A 5 -56.45 50.95 -11.86
C PRO A 5 -55.79 50.10 -12.96
N PRO A 6 -55.00 50.66 -13.89
CA PRO A 6 -54.44 49.92 -15.02
C PRO A 6 -53.08 49.25 -14.73
N ALA A 7 -52.53 49.37 -13.50
CA ALA A 7 -51.16 48.93 -13.20
C ALA A 7 -51.03 47.53 -12.57
N THR A 8 -52.12 46.94 -12.07
CA THR A 8 -52.11 45.65 -11.35
C THR A 8 -52.30 44.45 -12.27
N GLU A 9 -53.12 44.57 -13.32
CA GLU A 9 -53.36 43.50 -14.31
C GLU A 9 -52.09 43.14 -15.11
N ASP A 10 -51.31 44.14 -15.55
CA ASP A 10 -50.05 43.92 -16.27
C ASP A 10 -49.01 43.21 -15.40
N LYS A 11 -48.98 43.52 -14.10
CA LYS A 11 -48.08 42.89 -13.13
C LYS A 11 -48.45 41.43 -12.91
N TYR A 12 -49.75 41.12 -12.78
CA TYR A 12 -50.26 39.76 -12.62
C TYR A 12 -49.97 38.90 -13.85
N SER A 13 -50.25 39.42 -15.04
CA SER A 13 -49.91 38.81 -16.33
C SER A 13 -48.41 38.49 -16.46
N SER A 14 -47.55 39.42 -16.05
CA SER A 14 -46.09 39.23 -16.09
C SER A 14 -45.59 38.16 -15.11
N LEU A 15 -46.21 38.05 -13.93
CA LEU A 15 -45.90 37.05 -12.92
C LEU A 15 -46.39 35.67 -13.35
N GLN A 16 -47.55 35.60 -13.99
CA GLN A 16 -48.13 34.36 -14.50
C GLN A 16 -47.27 33.77 -15.64
N LYS A 17 -46.82 34.61 -16.58
CA LYS A 17 -45.85 34.18 -17.61
C LYS A 17 -44.55 33.65 -17.00
N LYS A 18 -44.01 34.31 -15.97
CA LYS A 18 -42.81 33.82 -15.26
C LYS A 18 -43.07 32.50 -14.54
N ALA A 19 -44.25 32.28 -13.96
CA ALA A 19 -44.62 31.02 -13.33
C ALA A 19 -44.68 29.87 -14.36
N ASP A 20 -45.25 30.12 -15.53
CA ASP A 20 -45.33 29.13 -16.62
C ASP A 20 -43.95 28.78 -17.18
N GLU A 21 -43.07 29.77 -17.37
CA GLU A 21 -41.68 29.56 -17.78
C GLU A 21 -40.90 28.72 -16.76
N MET A 22 -41.12 28.98 -15.46
CA MET A 22 -40.52 28.23 -14.36
C MET A 22 -41.02 26.78 -14.29
N GLU A 23 -42.32 26.55 -14.52
CA GLU A 23 -42.89 25.20 -14.58
C GLU A 23 -42.35 24.41 -15.77
N LYS A 24 -42.20 25.07 -16.92
CA LYS A 24 -41.58 24.49 -18.12
C LYS A 24 -40.10 24.14 -17.87
N GLY A 25 -39.35 25.01 -17.21
CA GLY A 25 -37.96 24.76 -16.79
C GLY A 25 -37.82 23.57 -15.84
N LYS A 26 -38.75 23.44 -14.88
CA LYS A 26 -38.82 22.29 -13.97
C LYS A 26 -39.09 20.97 -14.71
N LYS A 27 -40.04 20.95 -15.65
CA LYS A 27 -40.35 19.76 -16.46
C LYS A 27 -39.17 19.36 -17.36
N ALA A 28 -38.49 20.32 -17.95
CA ALA A 28 -37.28 20.08 -18.76
C ALA A 28 -36.14 19.49 -17.91
N ALA A 29 -35.84 20.07 -16.75
CA ALA A 29 -34.82 19.54 -15.84
C ALA A 29 -35.18 18.13 -15.32
N GLN A 30 -36.46 17.84 -15.08
CA GLN A 30 -36.91 16.50 -14.70
C GLN A 30 -36.71 15.48 -15.83
N ALA A 31 -37.03 15.84 -17.07
CA ALA A 31 -36.78 14.99 -18.24
C ALA A 31 -35.27 14.70 -18.41
N GLU A 32 -34.42 15.72 -18.24
CA GLU A 32 -32.96 15.58 -18.31
C GLU A 32 -32.40 14.68 -17.19
N THR A 33 -32.93 14.79 -15.96
CA THR A 33 -32.53 13.86 -14.89
C THR A 33 -32.94 12.41 -15.17
N ALA A 34 -34.05 12.19 -15.89
CA ALA A 34 -34.51 10.86 -16.26
C ALA A 34 -33.63 10.25 -17.37
N THR A 35 -33.28 11.04 -18.39
CA THR A 35 -32.36 10.60 -19.45
C THR A 35 -30.96 10.32 -18.90
N LEU A 36 -30.42 11.18 -18.04
CA LEU A 36 -29.12 10.96 -17.39
C LEU A 36 -29.11 9.69 -16.52
N LYS A 37 -30.18 9.41 -15.77
CA LYS A 37 -30.31 8.14 -15.01
C LYS A 37 -30.31 6.92 -15.92
N SER A 38 -30.99 6.98 -17.07
CA SER A 38 -31.01 5.87 -18.03
C SER A 38 -29.61 5.62 -18.62
N THR A 39 -28.91 6.67 -19.04
CA THR A 39 -27.55 6.56 -19.58
C THR A 39 -26.54 6.10 -18.52
N LEU A 40 -26.68 6.54 -17.26
CA LEU A 40 -25.88 6.04 -16.13
C LEU A 40 -26.13 4.56 -15.87
N SER A 41 -27.37 4.10 -15.99
CA SER A 41 -27.69 2.68 -15.81
C SER A 41 -27.04 1.81 -16.90
N GLN A 42 -27.00 2.32 -18.13
CA GLN A 42 -26.37 1.67 -19.28
C GLN A 42 -24.84 1.64 -19.17
N THR A 43 -24.21 2.75 -18.78
CA THR A 43 -22.75 2.76 -18.54
C THR A 43 -22.37 1.86 -17.36
N LYS A 44 -23.25 1.71 -16.35
CA LYS A 44 -23.05 0.78 -15.24
C LYS A 44 -23.22 -0.69 -15.65
N SER A 45 -24.04 -1.02 -16.64
CA SER A 45 -24.08 -2.39 -17.20
C SER A 45 -22.84 -2.64 -18.04
N GLU A 46 -22.43 -1.71 -18.89
CA GLU A 46 -21.20 -1.82 -19.70
C GLU A 46 -19.95 -1.97 -18.83
N LEU A 47 -19.86 -1.23 -17.71
CA LEU A 47 -18.78 -1.40 -16.74
C LEU A 47 -18.81 -2.78 -16.08
N ARG A 48 -19.99 -3.32 -15.78
CA ARG A 48 -20.12 -4.67 -15.21
C ARG A 48 -19.66 -5.73 -16.20
N ASP A 49 -20.04 -5.61 -17.47
CA ASP A 49 -19.65 -6.53 -18.52
C ASP A 49 -18.14 -6.49 -18.78
N THR A 50 -17.54 -5.29 -18.82
CA THR A 50 -16.08 -5.15 -18.94
C THR A 50 -15.35 -5.66 -17.70
N THR A 51 -15.88 -5.47 -16.50
CA THR A 51 -15.33 -6.04 -15.25
C THR A 51 -15.38 -7.56 -15.26
N VAL A 52 -16.45 -8.16 -15.77
CA VAL A 52 -16.57 -9.62 -15.93
C VAL A 52 -15.55 -10.12 -16.95
N LYS A 53 -15.41 -9.46 -18.11
CA LYS A 53 -14.39 -9.78 -19.11
C LYS A 53 -12.98 -9.65 -18.54
N LEU A 54 -12.70 -8.61 -17.75
CA LEU A 54 -11.43 -8.40 -17.08
C LEU A 54 -11.15 -9.52 -16.07
N ARG A 55 -12.12 -9.91 -15.24
CA ARG A 55 -11.97 -11.07 -14.33
C ARG A 55 -11.77 -12.39 -15.07
N MET A 56 -12.44 -12.58 -16.21
CA MET A 56 -12.24 -13.76 -17.05
C MET A 56 -10.84 -13.78 -17.66
N ALA A 57 -10.35 -12.63 -18.14
CA ALA A 57 -9.00 -12.46 -18.67
C ALA A 57 -7.94 -12.64 -17.56
N GLU A 58 -8.13 -12.05 -16.37
CA GLU A 58 -7.29 -12.26 -15.19
C GLU A 58 -7.27 -13.72 -14.75
N LYS A 59 -8.41 -14.41 -14.79
CA LYS A 59 -8.49 -15.84 -14.46
C LYS A 59 -7.79 -16.69 -15.51
N GLN A 60 -7.93 -16.39 -16.80
CA GLN A 60 -7.21 -17.06 -17.88
C GLN A 60 -5.71 -16.80 -17.80
N LEU A 61 -5.31 -15.57 -17.47
CA LEU A 61 -3.93 -15.19 -17.23
C LEU A 61 -3.39 -15.89 -15.99
N ALA A 62 -4.10 -15.94 -14.87
CA ALA A 62 -3.68 -16.71 -13.69
C ALA A 62 -3.61 -18.22 -13.92
N LEU A 63 -4.55 -18.76 -14.73
CA LEU A 63 -4.57 -20.18 -15.11
C LEU A 63 -3.44 -20.54 -16.06
N LYS A 64 -2.96 -19.60 -16.90
CA LYS A 64 -1.81 -19.80 -17.80
C LYS A 64 -0.48 -19.44 -17.13
N GLU A 65 -0.45 -18.41 -16.29
CA GLU A 65 0.72 -17.95 -15.54
C GLU A 65 1.15 -18.96 -14.48
N LYS A 66 0.23 -19.64 -13.77
CA LYS A 66 0.64 -20.64 -12.78
C LYS A 66 1.41 -21.82 -13.40
N PRO A 67 0.90 -22.52 -14.42
CA PRO A 67 1.63 -23.58 -15.08
C PRO A 67 2.84 -23.02 -15.84
N HIS A 68 2.74 -21.86 -16.51
CA HIS A 68 3.92 -21.29 -17.17
C HIS A 68 4.99 -20.84 -16.21
N LYS A 69 4.69 -20.23 -15.05
CA LYS A 69 5.70 -19.89 -14.02
C LYS A 69 6.28 -21.16 -13.39
N ALA A 70 5.49 -22.20 -13.20
CA ALA A 70 5.98 -23.50 -12.73
C ALA A 70 6.86 -24.21 -13.77
N GLU A 71 6.48 -24.18 -15.05
CA GLU A 71 7.28 -24.64 -16.18
C GLU A 71 8.53 -23.78 -16.35
N LEU A 72 8.43 -22.47 -16.16
CA LEU A 72 9.54 -21.52 -16.21
C LEU A 72 10.55 -21.79 -15.09
N GLU A 73 10.07 -22.01 -13.87
CA GLU A 73 10.92 -22.37 -12.73
C GLU A 73 11.51 -23.77 -12.89
N LYS A 74 10.74 -24.71 -13.45
CA LYS A 74 11.24 -26.06 -13.77
C LYS A 74 12.33 -25.99 -14.84
N GLU A 75 12.11 -25.22 -15.90
CA GLU A 75 13.05 -25.09 -17.01
C GLU A 75 14.26 -24.23 -16.61
N LYS A 76 14.08 -23.21 -15.76
CA LYS A 76 15.17 -22.43 -15.18
C LYS A 76 16.04 -23.27 -14.24
N ARG A 77 15.43 -24.11 -13.40
CA ARG A 77 16.17 -25.11 -12.59
C ARG A 77 16.88 -26.11 -13.47
N ARG A 78 16.23 -26.59 -14.54
CA ARG A 78 16.85 -27.49 -15.51
C ARG A 78 18.07 -26.85 -16.18
N VAL A 79 17.94 -25.61 -16.67
CA VAL A 79 19.05 -24.82 -17.25
C VAL A 79 20.15 -24.59 -16.22
N GLN A 80 19.83 -24.25 -14.97
CA GLN A 80 20.82 -24.12 -13.90
C GLN A 80 21.57 -25.43 -13.66
N THR A 81 20.86 -26.55 -13.51
CA THR A 81 21.50 -27.87 -13.32
C THR A 81 22.35 -28.29 -14.51
N LEU A 82 21.90 -28.02 -15.74
CA LEU A 82 22.67 -28.30 -16.96
C LEU A 82 23.93 -27.41 -17.05
N THR A 83 23.82 -26.16 -16.61
CA THR A 83 24.96 -25.23 -16.58
C THR A 83 25.99 -25.62 -15.51
N GLU A 84 25.53 -26.04 -14.33
CA GLU A 84 26.40 -26.58 -13.26
C GLU A 84 27.08 -27.87 -13.71
N GLN A 85 26.35 -28.78 -14.38
CA GLN A 85 26.91 -29.99 -14.97
C GLN A 85 27.95 -29.65 -16.04
N LEU A 86 27.66 -28.71 -16.95
CA LEU A 86 28.62 -28.24 -17.96
C LEU A 86 29.86 -27.61 -17.32
N GLN A 87 29.72 -26.81 -16.27
CA GLN A 87 30.85 -26.22 -15.54
C GLN A 87 31.69 -27.30 -14.84
N GLY A 88 31.04 -28.32 -14.27
CA GLY A 88 31.71 -29.48 -13.69
C GLY A 88 32.53 -30.25 -14.72
N VAL A 89 31.93 -30.58 -15.87
CA VAL A 89 32.61 -31.30 -16.96
C VAL A 89 33.72 -30.44 -17.57
N GLN A 90 33.50 -29.13 -17.77
CA GLN A 90 34.56 -28.21 -18.20
C GLN A 90 35.71 -28.09 -17.19
N GLY A 91 35.40 -28.15 -15.89
CA GLY A 91 36.41 -28.20 -14.83
C GLY A 91 37.27 -29.45 -14.93
N THR A 92 36.63 -30.62 -15.10
CA THR A 92 37.36 -31.88 -15.32
C THR A 92 38.19 -31.85 -16.60
N LEU A 93 37.69 -31.23 -17.67
CA LEU A 93 38.37 -31.14 -18.95
C LEU A 93 39.62 -30.24 -18.86
N LYS A 94 39.52 -29.10 -18.18
CA LYS A 94 40.68 -28.23 -17.89
C LYS A 94 41.74 -28.93 -17.04
N GLN A 95 41.32 -29.73 -16.06
CA GLN A 95 42.24 -30.50 -15.24
C GLN A 95 42.96 -31.56 -16.08
N ARG A 96 42.25 -32.23 -16.98
CA ARG A 96 42.82 -33.21 -17.92
C ARG A 96 43.74 -32.56 -18.96
N ASP A 97 43.42 -31.35 -19.45
CA ASP A 97 44.32 -30.57 -20.31
C ASP A 97 45.62 -30.21 -19.58
N LEU A 98 45.54 -29.86 -18.30
CA LEU A 98 46.71 -29.59 -17.47
C LEU A 98 47.58 -30.85 -17.28
N GLU A 99 46.94 -32.01 -17.07
CA GLU A 99 47.64 -33.30 -16.96
C GLU A 99 48.33 -33.69 -18.28
N LEU A 100 47.66 -33.50 -19.43
CA LEU A 100 48.22 -33.73 -20.76
C LEU A 100 49.42 -32.82 -21.05
N THR A 101 49.33 -31.53 -20.72
CA THR A 101 50.45 -30.59 -20.90
C THR A 101 51.62 -30.90 -19.96
N GLY A 102 51.34 -31.36 -18.74
CA GLY A 102 52.34 -31.86 -17.81
C GLY A 102 53.08 -33.09 -18.34
N MET A 103 52.35 -34.09 -18.87
CA MET A 103 52.96 -35.28 -19.49
C MET A 103 53.81 -34.93 -20.72
N GLN A 104 53.37 -33.97 -21.54
CA GLN A 104 54.15 -33.50 -22.70
C GLN A 104 55.46 -32.82 -22.27
N ALA A 105 55.43 -31.98 -21.23
CA ALA A 105 56.62 -31.33 -20.70
C ALA A 105 57.64 -32.34 -20.13
N LEU A 106 57.15 -33.38 -19.45
CA LEU A 106 57.98 -34.45 -18.88
C LEU A 106 58.66 -35.28 -19.99
N LYS A 107 57.94 -35.53 -21.08
CA LYS A 107 58.48 -36.17 -22.29
C LYS A 107 59.59 -35.33 -22.94
N GLU A 108 59.41 -34.01 -23.03
CA GLU A 108 60.46 -33.13 -23.57
C GLU A 108 61.70 -33.08 -22.67
N GLU A 109 61.53 -33.11 -21.34
CA GLU A 109 62.66 -33.18 -20.41
C GLU A 109 63.46 -34.47 -20.56
N LEU A 110 62.78 -35.60 -20.78
CA LEU A 110 63.44 -36.88 -21.03
C LEU A 110 64.29 -36.85 -22.31
N VAL A 111 63.76 -36.25 -23.39
CA VAL A 111 64.51 -36.08 -24.65
C VAL A 111 65.72 -35.16 -24.43
N ARG A 112 65.54 -34.03 -23.73
CA ARG A 112 66.65 -33.11 -23.40
C ARG A 112 67.73 -33.77 -22.53
N ALA A 113 67.37 -34.69 -21.65
CA ALA A 113 68.33 -35.46 -20.86
C ALA A 113 69.16 -36.41 -21.75
N SER A 114 68.52 -37.09 -22.69
CA SER A 114 69.18 -37.97 -23.67
C SER A 114 70.17 -37.19 -24.56
N ASP A 115 69.79 -36.00 -25.05
CA ASP A 115 70.68 -35.15 -25.86
C ASP A 115 71.91 -34.66 -25.07
N ARG A 116 71.75 -34.37 -23.77
CA ARG A 116 72.86 -33.98 -22.88
C ARG A 116 73.85 -35.12 -22.68
N GLU A 117 73.36 -36.35 -22.52
CA GLU A 117 74.23 -37.53 -22.44
C GLU A 117 75.07 -37.70 -23.71
N ALA A 118 74.47 -37.55 -24.90
CA ALA A 118 75.18 -37.63 -26.18
C ALA A 118 76.27 -36.53 -26.32
N ALA A 119 75.99 -35.31 -25.88
CA ALA A 119 76.95 -34.21 -25.91
C ALA A 119 78.16 -34.45 -24.98
N LEU A 120 77.92 -34.97 -23.77
CA LEU A 120 78.97 -35.32 -22.81
C LEU A 120 79.89 -36.43 -23.34
N GLN A 121 79.33 -37.45 -24.01
CA GLN A 121 80.11 -38.50 -24.65
C GLN A 121 81.06 -37.94 -25.71
N THR A 122 80.60 -36.96 -26.49
CA THR A 122 81.40 -36.31 -27.54
C THR A 122 82.56 -35.49 -26.96
N GLN A 123 82.33 -34.75 -25.87
CA GLN A 123 83.41 -34.01 -25.17
C GLN A 123 84.47 -34.93 -24.56
N LEU A 124 84.06 -36.08 -24.03
CA LEU A 124 84.98 -37.07 -23.48
C LEU A 124 85.88 -37.66 -24.57
N GLN A 125 85.32 -37.91 -25.76
CA GLN A 125 86.11 -38.34 -26.92
C GLN A 125 87.12 -37.28 -27.37
N GLN A 126 86.74 -36.00 -27.42
CA GLN A 126 87.64 -34.91 -27.80
C GLN A 126 88.79 -34.70 -26.82
N THR A 127 88.52 -34.79 -25.51
CA THR A 127 89.56 -34.63 -24.47
C THR A 127 90.55 -35.78 -24.50
N ARG A 128 90.12 -37.02 -24.76
CA ARG A 128 91.03 -38.17 -24.96
C ARG A 128 91.99 -37.94 -26.12
N ALA A 129 91.49 -37.49 -27.27
CA ALA A 129 92.32 -37.22 -28.45
C ALA A 129 93.36 -36.11 -28.20
N ALA A 130 92.99 -35.04 -27.49
CA ALA A 130 93.93 -33.97 -27.13
C ALA A 130 95.05 -34.46 -26.19
N LEU A 131 94.70 -35.35 -25.25
CA LEU A 131 95.63 -35.91 -24.27
C LEU A 131 96.65 -36.83 -24.96
N GLU A 132 96.22 -37.65 -25.92
CA GLU A 132 97.10 -38.48 -26.76
C GLU A 132 98.10 -37.63 -27.58
N CYS A 133 97.63 -36.56 -28.22
CA CYS A 133 98.50 -35.63 -28.96
C CYS A 133 99.53 -34.96 -28.04
N SER A 134 99.13 -34.54 -26.84
CA SER A 134 100.06 -33.94 -25.86
C SER A 134 101.11 -34.94 -25.38
N ALA A 135 100.71 -36.19 -25.10
CA ALA A 135 101.61 -37.25 -24.69
C ALA A 135 102.65 -37.56 -25.79
N HIS A 136 102.23 -37.53 -27.06
CA HIS A 136 103.13 -37.75 -28.19
C HIS A 136 104.16 -36.60 -28.34
N ALA A 137 103.72 -35.35 -28.18
CA ALA A 137 104.61 -34.19 -28.21
C ALA A 137 105.62 -34.20 -27.04
N TYR A 138 105.19 -34.56 -25.83
CA TYR A 138 106.08 -34.69 -24.67
C TYR A 138 107.10 -35.84 -24.82
N ALA A 139 106.69 -36.98 -25.39
CA ALA A 139 107.59 -38.11 -25.65
C ALA A 139 108.69 -37.74 -26.67
N THR A 140 108.35 -36.93 -27.68
CA THR A 140 109.30 -36.45 -28.69
C THR A 140 110.25 -35.39 -28.12
N LEU A 141 109.79 -34.57 -27.18
CA LEU A 141 110.64 -33.59 -26.51
C LEU A 141 111.60 -34.25 -25.50
N SER A 142 111.15 -35.29 -24.80
CA SER A 142 111.95 -35.97 -23.78
C SER A 142 113.06 -36.85 -24.37
N SER A 143 112.94 -37.30 -25.62
CA SER A 143 113.98 -38.09 -26.30
C SER A 143 115.25 -37.30 -26.61
N HIS A 144 115.20 -35.96 -26.52
CA HIS A 144 116.32 -35.09 -26.92
C HIS A 144 117.07 -34.39 -25.77
N VAL A 145 116.61 -34.43 -24.50
CA VAL A 145 117.14 -33.52 -23.45
C VAL A 145 117.54 -34.18 -22.11
N CYS A 146 117.16 -35.42 -21.79
CA CYS A 146 117.42 -35.97 -20.43
C CYS A 146 118.66 -36.85 -20.29
N SER A 147 119.34 -36.71 -19.14
CA SER A 147 120.44 -37.59 -18.73
C SER A 147 119.90 -39.00 -18.41
N LYS A 148 120.72 -40.03 -18.66
CA LYS A 148 120.31 -41.45 -18.54
C LYS A 148 119.75 -41.82 -17.16
N ALA A 149 120.20 -41.16 -16.09
CA ALA A 149 119.73 -41.40 -14.73
C ALA A 149 118.31 -40.85 -14.47
N GLU A 150 117.98 -39.68 -15.01
CA GLU A 150 116.62 -39.12 -14.94
C GLU A 150 115.66 -39.85 -15.90
N TYR A 151 116.17 -40.31 -17.04
CA TYR A 151 115.43 -41.22 -17.93
C TYR A 151 115.09 -42.53 -17.21
N ASP A 152 116.02 -43.12 -16.45
CA ASP A 152 115.76 -44.36 -15.74
C ASP A 152 114.80 -44.17 -14.53
N ASP A 153 114.83 -43.03 -13.83
CA ASP A 153 113.85 -42.73 -12.77
C ASP A 153 112.46 -42.41 -13.34
N LEU A 154 112.38 -41.61 -14.42
CA LEU A 154 111.13 -41.36 -15.13
C LEU A 154 110.59 -42.63 -15.78
N ARG A 155 111.44 -43.50 -16.31
CA ARG A 155 111.07 -44.83 -16.83
C ARG A 155 110.54 -45.71 -15.72
N MET A 156 111.15 -45.71 -14.54
CA MET A 156 110.64 -46.45 -13.37
C MET A 156 109.32 -45.88 -12.83
N ARG A 157 109.13 -44.55 -12.87
CA ARG A 157 107.86 -43.90 -12.55
C ARG A 157 106.79 -44.17 -13.60
N ASN A 158 107.17 -44.19 -14.88
CA ASN A 158 106.29 -44.48 -15.99
C ASN A 158 105.86 -45.95 -15.94
N VAL A 159 106.78 -46.90 -15.69
CA VAL A 159 106.44 -48.31 -15.44
C VAL A 159 105.52 -48.45 -14.21
N ARG A 160 105.70 -47.64 -13.17
CA ARG A 160 104.81 -47.65 -11.99
C ARG A 160 103.43 -47.06 -12.27
N LEU A 161 103.36 -46.02 -13.12
CA LEU A 161 102.12 -45.43 -13.62
C LEU A 161 101.43 -46.34 -14.63
N GLU A 162 102.16 -47.03 -15.51
CA GLU A 162 101.70 -48.07 -16.42
C GLU A 162 101.20 -49.29 -15.64
N MET A 163 101.81 -49.67 -14.50
CA MET A 163 101.25 -50.71 -13.64
C MET A 163 99.99 -50.25 -12.90
N ARG A 164 99.88 -48.97 -12.56
CA ARG A 164 98.67 -48.38 -11.95
C ARG A 164 97.57 -48.20 -12.99
N ASN A 165 97.91 -47.78 -14.20
CA ASN A 165 97.02 -47.72 -15.36
C ASN A 165 96.63 -49.12 -15.77
N ALA A 166 97.51 -50.11 -15.88
CA ALA A 166 97.15 -51.50 -16.13
C ALA A 166 96.26 -52.09 -15.01
N ARG A 167 96.35 -51.63 -13.76
CA ARG A 167 95.38 -52.00 -12.70
C ARG A 167 94.05 -51.26 -12.83
N LEU A 168 94.06 -50.00 -13.23
CA LEU A 168 92.85 -49.20 -13.48
C LEU A 168 92.17 -49.60 -14.80
N GLU A 169 92.92 -50.00 -15.82
CA GLU A 169 92.53 -50.61 -17.08
C GLU A 169 92.14 -52.06 -16.88
N ARG A 170 92.70 -52.81 -15.92
CA ARG A 170 92.09 -54.10 -15.52
C ARG A 170 90.82 -53.90 -14.72
N LYS A 171 90.66 -52.82 -13.95
CA LYS A 171 89.38 -52.48 -13.30
C LYS A 171 88.37 -51.91 -14.28
N LEU A 172 88.82 -51.14 -15.26
CA LEU A 172 88.04 -50.56 -16.35
C LEU A 172 87.71 -51.62 -17.39
N ALA A 173 88.62 -52.52 -17.73
CA ALA A 173 88.40 -53.70 -18.56
C ALA A 173 87.67 -54.79 -17.79
N ASN A 174 87.68 -54.82 -16.46
CA ASN A 174 86.72 -55.64 -15.72
C ASN A 174 85.32 -55.00 -15.79
N SER A 175 85.18 -53.66 -15.70
CA SER A 175 83.87 -53.00 -15.91
C SER A 175 83.42 -52.94 -17.38
N GLU A 176 84.34 -52.91 -18.35
CA GLU A 176 84.10 -52.91 -19.79
C GLU A 176 84.01 -54.33 -20.34
N ALA A 177 84.66 -55.33 -19.74
CA ALA A 177 84.37 -56.74 -19.99
C ALA A 177 83.09 -57.14 -19.27
N GLN A 178 82.75 -56.57 -18.12
CA GLN A 178 81.41 -56.69 -17.55
C GLN A 178 80.37 -56.02 -18.47
N ALA A 179 80.66 -54.88 -19.08
CA ALA A 179 79.75 -54.25 -20.05
C ALA A 179 79.73 -54.93 -21.44
N LYS A 180 80.86 -55.45 -21.93
CA LYS A 180 80.96 -56.15 -23.22
C LYS A 180 80.52 -57.60 -23.12
N GLU A 181 80.74 -58.27 -22.00
CA GLU A 181 80.07 -59.53 -21.69
C GLU A 181 78.60 -59.27 -21.40
N LEU A 182 78.16 -58.20 -20.73
CA LEU A 182 76.73 -57.88 -20.66
C LEU A 182 76.13 -57.62 -22.05
N VAL A 183 76.82 -56.94 -22.96
CA VAL A 183 76.32 -56.71 -24.33
C VAL A 183 76.43 -57.95 -25.22
N TRP A 184 77.50 -58.74 -25.09
CA TRP A 184 77.68 -60.01 -25.81
C TRP A 184 76.74 -61.09 -25.29
N LEU A 185 76.45 -61.12 -23.98
CA LEU A 185 75.50 -62.01 -23.33
C LEU A 185 74.06 -61.53 -23.56
N VAL A 186 73.78 -60.22 -23.64
CA VAL A 186 72.46 -59.71 -24.08
C VAL A 186 72.19 -59.99 -25.55
N ARG A 187 73.22 -59.93 -26.41
CA ARG A 187 73.10 -60.26 -27.83
C ARG A 187 73.05 -61.76 -28.09
N ARG A 188 73.88 -62.54 -27.40
CA ARG A 188 73.89 -64.01 -27.44
C ARG A 188 72.65 -64.60 -26.78
N MET A 189 72.15 -64.04 -25.68
CA MET A 189 70.83 -64.43 -25.15
C MET A 189 69.68 -63.88 -26.00
N GLY A 190 69.86 -62.82 -26.79
CA GLY A 190 68.88 -62.38 -27.78
C GLY A 190 68.78 -63.35 -28.97
N GLU A 191 69.93 -63.79 -29.48
CA GLU A 191 70.07 -64.78 -30.55
C GLU A 191 69.65 -66.18 -30.05
N GLU A 192 70.13 -66.63 -28.89
CA GLU A 192 69.73 -67.89 -28.23
C GLU A 192 68.26 -67.86 -27.76
N ASN A 193 67.67 -66.73 -27.32
CA ASN A 193 66.22 -66.69 -27.05
C ASN A 193 65.36 -66.55 -28.32
N SER A 194 65.95 -66.23 -29.47
CA SER A 194 65.26 -66.28 -30.76
C SER A 194 65.35 -67.68 -31.39
N GLU A 195 66.51 -68.33 -31.28
CA GLU A 195 66.71 -69.74 -31.60
C GLU A 195 65.92 -70.63 -30.66
N LEU A 196 65.96 -70.45 -29.33
CA LEU A 196 65.13 -71.20 -28.38
C LEU A 196 63.63 -70.90 -28.51
N ARG A 197 63.20 -69.75 -29.05
CA ARG A 197 61.77 -69.53 -29.37
C ARG A 197 61.36 -70.23 -30.66
N CYS A 198 62.24 -70.28 -31.66
CA CYS A 198 62.05 -71.12 -32.84
C CYS A 198 62.08 -72.60 -32.46
N GLU A 199 63.07 -73.05 -31.69
CA GLU A 199 63.23 -74.42 -31.20
C GLU A 199 62.17 -74.81 -30.18
N VAL A 200 61.58 -73.90 -29.38
CA VAL A 200 60.43 -74.25 -28.53
C VAL A 200 59.13 -74.33 -29.33
N GLU A 201 58.99 -73.62 -30.45
CA GLU A 201 57.88 -73.84 -31.38
C GLU A 201 58.11 -75.10 -32.23
N GLU A 202 59.33 -75.37 -32.70
CA GLU A 202 59.73 -76.61 -33.37
C GLU A 202 59.70 -77.81 -32.42
N LEU A 203 60.08 -77.67 -31.13
CA LEU A 203 59.96 -78.72 -30.11
C LEU A 203 58.55 -78.87 -29.57
N LYS A 204 57.66 -77.88 -29.72
CA LYS A 204 56.21 -78.11 -29.53
C LYS A 204 55.63 -78.88 -30.71
N GLU A 205 56.12 -78.65 -31.93
CA GLU A 205 55.82 -79.51 -33.08
C GLU A 205 56.46 -80.90 -32.94
N GLU A 206 57.71 -81.00 -32.47
CA GLU A 206 58.46 -82.25 -32.32
C GLU A 206 58.10 -83.02 -31.05
N VAL A 207 57.71 -82.42 -29.92
CA VAL A 207 57.09 -83.17 -28.80
C VAL A 207 55.71 -83.67 -29.23
N GLY A 208 55.06 -82.98 -30.17
CA GLY A 208 53.92 -83.51 -30.92
C GLY A 208 54.27 -84.74 -31.79
N ILE A 209 55.49 -84.82 -32.34
CA ILE A 209 55.98 -85.92 -33.20
C ILE A 209 56.67 -87.05 -32.39
N ALA A 210 57.39 -86.74 -31.32
CA ALA A 210 58.24 -87.62 -30.51
C ALA A 210 57.46 -88.29 -29.37
N TRP A 211 56.31 -87.74 -28.95
CA TRP A 211 55.26 -88.58 -28.34
C TRP A 211 54.82 -89.71 -29.30
N GLY A 212 55.10 -89.60 -30.59
CA GLY A 212 54.97 -90.65 -31.59
C GLY A 212 56.22 -91.50 -31.87
N MET A 213 57.41 -91.19 -31.33
CA MET A 213 58.68 -91.86 -31.65
C MET A 213 59.45 -92.36 -30.41
N CYS A 214 58.77 -92.77 -29.34
CA CYS A 214 59.32 -93.48 -28.17
C CYS A 214 60.00 -94.83 -28.48
N GLU A 215 60.48 -95.05 -29.71
CA GLU A 215 61.00 -96.30 -30.20
C GLU A 215 62.44 -96.07 -30.66
N GLU A 216 63.33 -96.95 -30.17
CA GLU A 216 64.74 -97.10 -30.59
C GLU A 216 65.84 -96.21 -29.96
N HIS A 217 66.31 -96.68 -28.79
CA HIS A 217 67.71 -97.11 -28.50
C HIS A 217 68.87 -96.13 -28.85
N ARG A 218 69.61 -95.59 -27.87
CA ARG A 218 70.77 -96.16 -27.12
C ARG A 218 72.14 -95.63 -27.62
N VAL A 219 72.74 -94.65 -26.90
CA VAL A 219 74.07 -94.58 -26.19
C VAL A 219 75.31 -95.24 -26.89
N PRO A 220 76.63 -94.83 -26.78
CA PRO A 220 77.39 -93.96 -25.80
C PRO A 220 78.62 -93.11 -26.28
N GLU A 221 79.17 -92.33 -25.31
CA GLU A 221 80.59 -92.03 -24.91
C GLU A 221 81.65 -91.43 -25.87
N ARG A 222 82.34 -90.33 -25.44
CA ARG A 222 83.64 -90.40 -24.72
C ARG A 222 84.22 -89.06 -24.21
N GLU A 223 84.59 -89.11 -22.94
CA GLU A 223 85.65 -88.47 -22.08
C GLU A 223 86.67 -87.45 -22.62
N SER A 224 86.93 -86.39 -21.83
CA SER A 224 88.17 -86.14 -21.03
C SER A 224 88.16 -84.69 -20.45
N ASN A 225 88.03 -84.49 -19.12
CA ASN A 225 89.10 -84.24 -18.13
C ASN A 225 89.88 -82.91 -18.36
N ASP A 226 90.13 -82.00 -17.42
CA ASP A 226 90.04 -82.01 -15.95
C ASP A 226 90.13 -80.57 -15.39
N ASP A 227 89.71 -80.45 -14.13
CA ASP A 227 90.14 -79.51 -13.08
C ASP A 227 89.44 -78.16 -12.87
N GLU A 228 88.36 -78.28 -12.10
CA GLU A 228 87.83 -77.32 -11.14
C GLU A 228 88.81 -77.01 -9.99
N SER A 229 88.80 -75.77 -9.49
CA SER A 229 88.38 -75.47 -8.10
C SER A 229 88.76 -74.04 -7.71
N GLY A 230 87.73 -73.20 -7.51
CA GLY A 230 87.91 -71.81 -7.03
C GLY A 230 86.70 -70.89 -7.18
N VAL A 231 85.54 -71.39 -7.61
CA VAL A 231 84.44 -70.55 -8.13
C VAL A 231 83.20 -70.50 -7.21
N TYR A 232 83.16 -71.28 -6.13
CA TYR A 232 81.94 -71.47 -5.33
C TYR A 232 81.51 -70.29 -4.42
N GLY A 233 82.29 -69.22 -4.30
CA GLY A 233 81.88 -68.01 -3.52
C GLY A 233 81.40 -66.83 -4.38
N ILE A 234 81.72 -66.80 -5.68
CA ILE A 234 81.44 -65.67 -6.59
C ILE A 234 80.11 -65.90 -7.33
N VAL A 235 79.76 -67.16 -7.60
CA VAL A 235 78.53 -67.54 -8.34
C VAL A 235 77.26 -67.23 -7.54
N GLU A 236 77.27 -67.34 -6.21
CA GLU A 236 76.07 -67.13 -5.39
C GLU A 236 75.74 -65.64 -5.19
N LEU A 237 76.76 -64.77 -5.14
CA LEU A 237 76.59 -63.32 -5.14
C LEU A 237 76.13 -62.80 -6.52
N GLN A 238 76.72 -63.30 -7.62
CA GLN A 238 76.30 -62.94 -8.97
C GLN A 238 74.88 -63.40 -9.32
N LYS A 239 74.39 -64.51 -8.75
CA LYS A 239 73.01 -64.98 -8.95
C LYS A 239 71.99 -64.05 -8.30
N ASN A 240 72.30 -63.51 -7.12
CA ASN A 240 71.44 -62.56 -6.41
C ASN A 240 71.40 -61.20 -7.11
N ASP A 241 72.54 -60.69 -7.58
CA ASP A 241 72.59 -59.41 -8.30
C ASP A 241 71.87 -59.47 -9.65
N ASN A 242 71.94 -60.60 -10.38
CA ASN A 242 71.22 -60.78 -11.63
C ASN A 242 69.70 -60.94 -11.45
N ASN A 243 69.24 -61.54 -10.35
CA ASN A 243 67.82 -61.60 -10.04
C ASN A 243 67.26 -60.22 -9.67
N LEU A 244 68.06 -59.38 -9.00
CA LEU A 244 67.69 -58.00 -8.67
C LEU A 244 67.58 -57.13 -9.93
N LEU A 245 68.55 -57.23 -10.84
CA LEU A 245 68.55 -56.44 -12.08
C LEU A 245 67.41 -56.83 -13.03
N LYS A 246 67.06 -58.13 -13.09
CA LYS A 246 65.91 -58.60 -13.85
C LYS A 246 64.59 -58.10 -13.26
N ALA A 247 64.48 -58.06 -11.93
CA ALA A 247 63.34 -57.46 -11.26
C ALA A 247 63.22 -55.95 -11.54
N GLU A 248 64.33 -55.22 -11.60
CA GLU A 248 64.32 -53.79 -11.94
C GLU A 248 63.92 -53.52 -13.40
N LEU A 249 64.36 -54.36 -14.34
CA LEU A 249 64.02 -54.25 -15.76
C LEU A 249 62.54 -54.59 -16.02
N ASP A 250 62.04 -55.65 -15.38
CA ASP A 250 60.62 -56.03 -15.43
C ASP A 250 59.72 -54.92 -14.83
N VAL A 251 60.20 -54.21 -13.80
CA VAL A 251 59.52 -53.04 -13.23
C VAL A 251 59.50 -51.87 -14.21
N MET A 252 60.60 -51.58 -14.92
CA MET A 252 60.61 -50.50 -15.91
C MET A 252 59.71 -50.79 -17.12
N ASP A 253 59.69 -52.02 -17.64
CA ASP A 253 58.83 -52.38 -18.78
C ASP A 253 57.35 -52.41 -18.38
N ALA A 254 57.05 -52.82 -17.13
CA ALA A 254 55.72 -52.70 -16.54
C ALA A 254 55.28 -51.22 -16.39
N LEU A 255 56.18 -50.31 -16.04
CA LEU A 255 55.86 -48.87 -15.94
C LEU A 255 55.56 -48.24 -17.30
N VAL A 256 56.35 -48.56 -18.33
CA VAL A 256 56.13 -48.00 -19.69
C VAL A 256 54.84 -48.51 -20.32
N THR A 257 54.50 -49.78 -20.10
CA THR A 257 53.22 -50.35 -20.57
C THR A 257 52.03 -49.76 -19.82
N LEU A 258 52.17 -49.51 -18.51
CA LEU A 258 51.16 -48.82 -17.69
C LEU A 258 50.93 -47.37 -18.15
N GLU A 259 51.99 -46.61 -18.45
CA GLU A 259 51.88 -45.23 -18.93
C GLU A 259 51.19 -45.12 -20.29
N ARG A 260 51.48 -46.05 -21.22
CA ARG A 260 50.79 -46.08 -22.53
C ARG A 260 49.32 -46.44 -22.40
N ALA A 261 48.98 -47.38 -21.54
CA ALA A 261 47.58 -47.74 -21.27
C ALA A 261 46.83 -46.56 -20.64
N HIS A 262 47.42 -45.90 -19.64
CA HIS A 262 46.82 -44.74 -18.97
C HIS A 262 46.61 -43.55 -19.92
N GLY A 263 47.55 -43.30 -20.84
CA GLY A 263 47.41 -42.26 -21.86
C GLY A 263 46.27 -42.52 -22.86
N GLY A 264 46.03 -43.79 -23.23
CA GLY A 264 44.91 -44.18 -24.10
C GLY A 264 43.56 -43.98 -23.43
N GLU A 265 43.42 -44.47 -22.19
CA GLU A 265 42.19 -44.31 -21.39
C GLU A 265 41.84 -42.83 -21.16
N LEU A 266 42.84 -41.96 -20.99
CA LEU A 266 42.63 -40.52 -20.81
C LEU A 266 42.08 -39.84 -22.07
N LEU A 267 42.50 -40.30 -23.25
CA LEU A 267 42.12 -39.74 -24.55
C LEU A 267 40.69 -40.13 -24.93
N ASP A 268 40.32 -41.39 -24.67
CA ASP A 268 38.96 -41.88 -24.89
C ASP A 268 37.97 -41.18 -23.93
N ALA A 269 38.33 -41.03 -22.65
CA ALA A 269 37.52 -40.29 -21.68
C ALA A 269 37.33 -38.81 -22.06
N TYR A 270 38.34 -38.18 -22.69
CA TYR A 270 38.24 -36.81 -23.20
C TYR A 270 37.29 -36.69 -24.40
N ALA A 271 37.32 -37.67 -25.31
CA ALA A 271 36.41 -37.72 -26.45
C ALA A 271 34.95 -37.88 -25.99
N ASP A 272 34.69 -38.77 -25.04
CA ASP A 272 33.37 -38.98 -24.46
C ASP A 272 32.82 -37.72 -23.75
N ALA A 273 33.66 -37.03 -22.97
CA ALA A 273 33.28 -35.79 -22.30
C ALA A 273 32.88 -34.68 -23.30
N ASN A 274 33.56 -34.57 -24.44
CA ASN A 274 33.22 -33.59 -25.47
C ASN A 274 31.90 -33.90 -26.19
N VAL A 275 31.59 -35.17 -26.42
CA VAL A 275 30.29 -35.59 -26.98
C VAL A 275 29.15 -35.24 -26.03
N GLU A 276 29.33 -35.48 -24.72
CA GLU A 276 28.33 -35.11 -23.71
C GLU A 276 28.10 -33.59 -23.66
N ILE A 277 29.17 -32.78 -23.70
CA ILE A 277 29.06 -31.31 -23.78
C ILE A 277 28.25 -30.88 -25.01
N GLY A 278 28.52 -31.50 -26.17
CA GLY A 278 27.79 -31.22 -27.40
C GLY A 278 26.28 -31.46 -27.28
N GLN A 279 25.88 -32.58 -26.69
CA GLN A 279 24.47 -32.91 -26.46
C GLN A 279 23.81 -31.92 -25.49
N ARG A 280 24.48 -31.57 -24.38
CA ARG A 280 23.96 -30.63 -23.38
C ARG A 280 23.76 -29.22 -23.93
N ASN A 281 24.63 -28.77 -24.84
CA ASN A 281 24.49 -27.48 -25.50
C ASN A 281 23.26 -27.43 -26.43
N ILE A 282 22.95 -28.52 -27.14
CA ILE A 282 21.75 -28.62 -27.98
C ILE A 282 20.48 -28.57 -27.12
N GLU A 283 20.45 -29.31 -26.01
CA GLU A 283 19.32 -29.25 -25.06
C GLU A 283 19.09 -27.82 -24.53
N LEU A 284 20.18 -27.12 -24.19
CA LEU A 284 20.12 -25.75 -23.68
C LEU A 284 19.55 -24.76 -24.72
N ASP A 285 19.94 -24.87 -25.99
CA ASP A 285 19.40 -24.03 -27.07
C ASP A 285 17.89 -24.28 -27.28
N THR A 286 17.45 -25.54 -27.24
CA THR A 286 16.01 -25.86 -27.36
C THR A 286 15.18 -25.30 -26.21
N ALA A 287 15.68 -25.41 -24.98
CA ALA A 287 15.04 -24.85 -23.79
C ALA A 287 14.94 -23.30 -23.86
N GLN A 288 16.00 -22.63 -24.33
CA GLN A 288 16.00 -21.18 -24.53
C GLN A 288 14.97 -20.73 -25.57
N LYS A 289 14.82 -21.45 -26.69
CA LYS A 289 13.79 -21.14 -27.71
C LYS A 289 12.38 -21.25 -27.16
N LEU A 290 12.09 -22.30 -26.37
CA LEU A 290 10.79 -22.46 -25.72
C LEU A 290 10.53 -21.36 -24.68
N PHE A 291 11.55 -20.92 -23.95
CA PHE A 291 11.46 -19.78 -23.02
C PHE A 291 11.08 -18.47 -23.73
N VAL A 292 11.70 -18.18 -24.88
CA VAL A 292 11.39 -16.97 -25.66
C VAL A 292 9.95 -17.03 -26.21
N ALA A 293 9.48 -18.20 -26.64
CA ALA A 293 8.11 -18.37 -27.11
C ALA A 293 7.08 -18.16 -25.98
N THR A 294 7.30 -18.73 -24.80
CA THR A 294 6.38 -18.57 -23.66
C THR A 294 6.35 -17.14 -23.15
N THR A 295 7.51 -16.48 -23.03
CA THR A 295 7.58 -15.06 -22.62
C THR A 295 6.85 -14.12 -23.59
N HIS A 296 6.91 -14.39 -24.91
CA HIS A 296 6.13 -13.63 -25.89
C HIS A 296 4.62 -13.74 -25.65
N THR A 297 4.10 -14.96 -25.45
CA THR A 297 2.66 -15.17 -25.21
C THR A 297 2.16 -14.55 -23.90
N VAL A 298 2.99 -14.55 -22.85
CA VAL A 298 2.68 -13.85 -21.59
C VAL A 298 2.62 -12.35 -21.84
N GLY A 299 3.57 -11.79 -22.59
CA GLY A 299 3.58 -10.36 -22.94
C GLY A 299 2.37 -9.92 -23.78
N GLU A 300 1.85 -10.76 -24.68
CA GLU A 300 0.61 -10.48 -25.40
C GLU A 300 -0.61 -10.42 -24.48
N LEU A 301 -0.70 -11.35 -23.52
CA LEU A 301 -1.79 -11.36 -22.54
C LEU A 301 -1.70 -10.15 -21.59
N GLU A 302 -0.51 -9.75 -21.17
CA GLU A 302 -0.29 -8.53 -20.38
C GLU A 302 -0.73 -7.27 -21.11
N ARG A 303 -0.43 -7.13 -22.41
CA ARG A 303 -0.92 -6.00 -23.22
C ARG A 303 -2.44 -5.97 -23.28
N SER A 304 -3.08 -7.12 -23.53
CA SER A 304 -4.54 -7.20 -23.57
C SER A 304 -5.17 -6.83 -22.22
N LEU A 305 -4.55 -7.22 -21.10
CA LEU A 305 -5.01 -6.86 -19.76
C LEU A 305 -4.93 -5.35 -19.53
N GLU A 306 -3.85 -4.70 -19.98
CA GLU A 306 -3.67 -3.26 -19.84
C GLU A 306 -4.67 -2.47 -20.71
N GLU A 307 -5.00 -2.96 -21.90
CA GLU A 307 -6.07 -2.42 -22.73
C GLU A 307 -7.44 -2.50 -22.02
N TRP A 308 -7.78 -3.64 -21.43
CA TRP A 308 -9.03 -3.79 -20.67
C TRP A 308 -9.07 -2.90 -19.42
N LYS A 309 -7.95 -2.72 -18.72
CA LYS A 309 -7.84 -1.78 -17.60
C LYS A 309 -8.04 -0.33 -18.05
N ALA A 310 -7.43 0.06 -19.16
CA ALA A 310 -7.60 1.39 -19.74
C ALA A 310 -9.07 1.65 -20.14
N GLN A 311 -9.74 0.66 -20.73
CA GLN A 311 -11.17 0.72 -21.05
C GLN A 311 -12.03 0.81 -19.79
N ALA A 312 -11.75 0.04 -18.75
CA ALA A 312 -12.48 0.11 -17.48
C ALA A 312 -12.34 1.49 -16.82
N LYS A 313 -11.13 2.06 -16.82
CA LYS A 313 -10.84 3.38 -16.27
C LYS A 313 -11.55 4.50 -17.05
N SER A 314 -11.60 4.41 -18.38
CA SER A 314 -12.31 5.40 -19.19
C SER A 314 -13.83 5.36 -18.97
N LEU A 315 -14.40 4.16 -18.78
CA LEU A 315 -15.80 3.99 -18.40
C LEU A 315 -16.09 4.51 -16.99
N GLU A 316 -15.18 4.31 -16.04
CA GLU A 316 -15.31 4.85 -14.68
C GLU A 316 -15.32 6.39 -14.67
N ASN A 317 -14.43 7.01 -15.45
CA ASN A 317 -14.41 8.46 -15.62
C ASN A 317 -15.72 8.96 -16.25
N ARG A 318 -16.19 8.32 -17.32
CA ARG A 318 -17.49 8.65 -17.93
C ARG A 318 -18.66 8.50 -16.96
N MET A 319 -18.65 7.48 -16.09
CA MET A 319 -19.66 7.35 -15.04
C MET A 319 -19.57 8.49 -14.02
N ARG A 320 -18.35 8.89 -13.62
CA ARG A 320 -18.13 10.00 -12.68
C ARG A 320 -18.61 11.32 -13.27
N ASP A 321 -18.33 11.58 -14.54
CA ASP A 321 -18.79 12.79 -15.23
C ASP A 321 -20.33 12.80 -15.31
N LYS A 322 -20.95 11.67 -15.70
CA LYS A 322 -22.43 11.56 -15.74
C LYS A 322 -23.07 11.65 -14.36
N GLN A 323 -22.41 11.20 -13.30
CA GLN A 323 -22.86 11.42 -11.92
C GLN A 323 -22.79 12.90 -11.53
N GLY A 324 -21.71 13.61 -11.91
CA GLY A 324 -21.59 15.05 -11.71
C GLY A 324 -22.67 15.84 -12.44
N GLU A 325 -22.93 15.51 -13.71
CA GLU A 325 -24.04 16.09 -14.50
C GLU A 325 -25.40 15.83 -13.84
N LEU A 326 -25.62 14.62 -13.32
CA LEU A 326 -26.87 14.26 -12.63
C LEU A 326 -27.07 15.06 -11.33
N GLU A 327 -26.02 15.25 -10.52
CA GLU A 327 -26.13 16.06 -9.30
C GLU A 327 -26.39 17.54 -9.63
N ASN A 328 -25.68 18.09 -10.62
CA ASN A 328 -25.94 19.46 -11.09
C ASN A 328 -27.37 19.66 -11.59
N ALA A 329 -27.92 18.69 -12.32
CA ALA A 329 -29.31 18.70 -12.79
C ALA A 329 -30.32 18.56 -11.64
N LYS A 330 -30.02 17.74 -10.61
CA LYS A 330 -30.84 17.64 -9.39
C LYS A 330 -30.85 18.96 -8.62
N GLU A 331 -29.69 19.60 -8.46
CA GLU A 331 -29.60 20.90 -7.81
C GLU A 331 -30.38 21.97 -8.58
N ALA A 332 -30.29 21.99 -9.91
CA ALA A 332 -31.09 22.87 -10.74
C ALA A 332 -32.60 22.63 -10.54
N SER A 333 -33.03 21.37 -10.50
CA SER A 333 -34.42 21.01 -10.21
C SER A 333 -34.89 21.47 -8.83
N ILE A 334 -34.05 21.36 -7.80
CA ILE A 334 -34.34 21.86 -6.45
C ILE A 334 -34.45 23.39 -6.45
N ARG A 335 -33.53 24.09 -7.13
CA ARG A 335 -33.56 25.55 -7.26
C ARG A 335 -34.86 26.01 -7.93
N PHE A 336 -35.24 25.41 -9.05
CA PHE A 336 -36.52 25.71 -9.71
C PHE A 336 -37.72 25.43 -8.81
N LYS A 337 -37.67 24.38 -7.99
CA LYS A 337 -38.75 24.06 -7.03
C LYS A 337 -38.91 25.12 -5.95
N ILE A 338 -37.81 25.56 -5.33
CA ILE A 338 -37.84 26.59 -4.28
C ILE A 338 -38.35 27.91 -4.85
N GLU A 339 -37.86 28.28 -6.02
CA GLU A 339 -38.23 29.55 -6.64
C GLU A 339 -39.69 29.55 -7.13
N ALA A 340 -40.21 28.42 -7.61
CA ALA A 340 -41.64 28.25 -7.86
C ALA A 340 -42.49 28.38 -6.59
N GLN A 341 -42.01 27.87 -5.44
CA GLN A 341 -42.72 28.04 -4.15
C GLN A 341 -42.78 29.50 -3.72
N LYS A 342 -41.68 30.25 -3.89
CA LYS A 342 -41.67 31.70 -3.61
C LYS A 342 -42.67 32.45 -4.50
N GLY A 343 -42.71 32.12 -5.79
CA GLY A 343 -43.69 32.71 -6.72
C GLY A 343 -45.13 32.48 -6.25
N LYS A 344 -45.43 31.25 -5.80
CA LYS A 344 -46.77 30.92 -5.27
C LYS A 344 -47.14 31.72 -4.02
N MET A 345 -46.20 31.90 -3.07
CA MET A 345 -46.44 32.71 -1.88
C MET A 345 -46.73 34.18 -2.21
N VAL A 346 -46.03 34.74 -3.21
CA VAL A 346 -46.27 36.12 -3.67
C VAL A 346 -47.65 36.23 -4.32
N GLU A 347 -48.06 35.24 -5.10
CA GLU A 347 -49.39 35.22 -5.71
C GLU A 347 -50.50 35.13 -4.65
N GLU A 348 -50.35 34.27 -3.65
CA GLU A 348 -51.29 34.17 -2.52
C GLU A 348 -51.36 35.48 -1.73
N GLY A 349 -50.22 36.15 -1.51
CA GLY A 349 -50.18 37.46 -0.86
C GLY A 349 -50.93 38.55 -1.64
N LEU A 350 -50.72 38.62 -2.97
CA LEU A 350 -51.44 39.56 -3.83
C LEU A 350 -52.94 39.26 -3.88
N ARG A 351 -53.35 37.99 -3.86
CA ARG A 351 -54.77 37.61 -3.79
C ARG A 351 -55.41 38.09 -2.49
N ALA A 352 -54.73 37.93 -1.36
CA ALA A 352 -55.22 38.43 -0.07
C ALA A 352 -55.34 39.97 -0.04
N GLU A 353 -54.39 40.69 -0.65
CA GLU A 353 -54.45 42.15 -0.78
C GLU A 353 -55.63 42.59 -1.66
N ILE A 354 -55.89 41.91 -2.77
CA ILE A 354 -57.07 42.15 -3.61
C ILE A 354 -58.35 41.95 -2.80
N GLU A 355 -58.44 40.84 -2.05
CA GLU A 355 -59.60 40.52 -1.21
C GLU A 355 -59.84 41.61 -0.15
N GLN A 356 -58.78 42.06 0.52
CA GLN A 356 -58.85 43.16 1.48
C GLN A 356 -59.34 44.46 0.81
N LEU A 357 -58.76 44.85 -0.33
CA LEU A 357 -59.18 46.06 -1.05
C LEU A 357 -60.64 45.98 -1.49
N THR A 358 -61.14 44.81 -1.90
CA THR A 358 -62.57 44.64 -2.19
C THR A 358 -63.45 44.81 -0.96
N THR A 359 -63.03 44.34 0.23
CA THR A 359 -63.80 44.57 1.46
C THR A 359 -63.82 46.04 1.86
N GLU A 360 -62.69 46.74 1.77
CA GLU A 360 -62.61 48.18 2.05
C GLU A 360 -63.47 49.00 1.07
N LEU A 361 -63.54 48.59 -0.20
CA LEU A 361 -64.40 49.20 -1.20
C LEU A 361 -65.89 49.03 -0.84
N MET A 362 -66.32 47.83 -0.44
CA MET A 362 -67.70 47.58 0.00
C MET A 362 -68.09 48.44 1.22
N ASP A 363 -67.18 48.60 2.18
CA ASP A 363 -67.44 49.45 3.34
C ASP A 363 -67.51 50.94 2.95
N ALA A 364 -66.67 51.39 2.01
CA ALA A 364 -66.75 52.74 1.47
C ALA A 364 -68.08 53.02 0.74
N GLU A 365 -68.58 52.06 -0.04
CA GLU A 365 -69.90 52.15 -0.68
C GLU A 365 -71.02 52.31 0.36
N ARG A 366 -70.98 51.55 1.47
CA ARG A 366 -71.94 51.69 2.58
C ARG A 366 -71.89 53.07 3.22
N PHE A 367 -70.69 53.63 3.45
CA PHE A 367 -70.57 54.99 4.00
C PHE A 367 -71.14 56.04 3.03
N GLN A 368 -70.93 55.85 1.73
CA GLN A 368 -71.49 56.74 0.71
C GLN A 368 -73.03 56.71 0.73
N GLU A 369 -73.65 55.53 0.81
CA GLU A 369 -75.11 55.39 0.95
C GLU A 369 -75.64 56.09 2.22
N ALA A 370 -74.98 55.88 3.36
CA ALA A 370 -75.35 56.52 4.61
C ALA A 370 -75.25 58.05 4.55
N TYR A 371 -74.21 58.58 3.89
CA TYR A 371 -74.05 60.03 3.69
C TYR A 371 -75.20 60.61 2.88
N TYR A 372 -75.58 59.98 1.76
CA TYR A 372 -76.70 60.47 0.95
C TYR A 372 -78.03 60.43 1.70
N SER A 373 -78.29 59.36 2.46
CA SER A 373 -79.50 59.28 3.29
C SER A 373 -79.56 60.39 4.34
N LEU A 374 -78.42 60.67 5.00
CA LEU A 374 -78.36 61.75 5.98
C LEU A 374 -78.53 63.13 5.31
N HIS A 375 -77.96 63.33 4.12
CA HIS A 375 -78.11 64.56 3.37
C HIS A 375 -79.58 64.84 3.02
N GLU A 376 -80.31 63.84 2.55
CA GLU A 376 -81.75 63.94 2.28
C GLU A 376 -82.54 64.30 3.56
N GLN A 377 -82.21 63.68 4.70
CA GLN A 377 -82.84 64.04 5.97
C GLN A 377 -82.57 65.50 6.37
N VAL A 378 -81.34 65.99 6.19
CA VAL A 378 -81.00 67.38 6.47
C VAL A 378 -81.76 68.34 5.54
N GLU A 379 -81.88 68.02 4.25
CA GLU A 379 -82.68 68.82 3.32
C GLU A 379 -84.15 68.89 3.72
N THR A 380 -84.76 67.76 4.09
CA THR A 380 -86.15 67.74 4.55
C THR A 380 -86.35 68.54 5.85
N LEU A 381 -85.40 68.50 6.78
CA LEU A 381 -85.43 69.33 7.99
C LEU A 381 -85.26 70.82 7.68
N ALA A 382 -84.37 71.17 6.75
CA ALA A 382 -84.20 72.56 6.31
C ALA A 382 -85.48 73.11 5.68
N ALA A 383 -86.16 72.31 4.84
CA ALA A 383 -87.45 72.67 4.26
C ALA A 383 -88.54 72.87 5.32
N ARG A 384 -88.60 71.99 6.34
CA ARG A 384 -89.52 72.14 7.48
C ARG A 384 -89.26 73.40 8.30
N ASN A 385 -87.98 73.71 8.56
CA ASN A 385 -87.61 74.93 9.27
C ASN A 385 -87.98 76.19 8.48
N ALA A 386 -87.76 76.21 7.16
CA ALA A 386 -88.17 77.32 6.31
C ALA A 386 -89.69 77.56 6.36
N LEU A 387 -90.50 76.49 6.31
CA LEU A 387 -91.95 76.59 6.49
C LEU A 387 -92.35 77.15 7.85
N ALA A 388 -91.69 76.69 8.93
CA ALA A 388 -91.95 77.19 10.28
C ALA A 388 -91.59 78.68 10.43
N GLU A 389 -90.50 79.14 9.80
CA GLU A 389 -90.11 80.55 9.76
C GLU A 389 -91.15 81.40 9.00
N ASP A 390 -91.63 80.94 7.84
CA ASP A 390 -92.68 81.61 7.06
C ASP A 390 -93.98 81.75 7.85
N GLU A 391 -94.39 80.70 8.58
CA GLU A 391 -95.56 80.73 9.46
C GLU A 391 -95.38 81.70 10.63
N ALA A 392 -94.21 81.69 11.27
CA ALA A 392 -93.88 82.62 12.35
C ALA A 392 -93.92 84.08 11.86
N MET A 393 -93.42 84.36 10.64
CA MET A 393 -93.49 85.68 10.03
C MET A 393 -94.94 86.12 9.76
N LYS A 394 -95.80 85.23 9.23
CA LYS A 394 -97.24 85.51 9.01
C LYS A 394 -97.96 85.85 10.32
N LEU A 395 -97.71 85.07 11.38
CA LEU A 395 -98.29 85.33 12.70
C LEU A 395 -97.78 86.65 13.30
N SER A 396 -96.51 86.98 13.10
CA SER A 396 -95.94 88.26 13.51
C SER A 396 -96.61 89.44 12.80
N ALA A 397 -96.83 89.34 11.48
CA ALA A 397 -97.51 90.37 10.68
C ALA A 397 -98.97 90.58 11.13
N LEU A 398 -99.72 89.50 11.34
CA LEU A 398 -101.09 89.57 11.87
C LEU A 398 -101.14 90.18 13.28
N ASN A 399 -100.20 89.82 14.16
CA ASN A 399 -100.10 90.41 15.49
C ASN A 399 -99.81 91.93 15.43
N ALA A 400 -98.98 92.38 14.49
CA ALA A 400 -98.70 93.80 14.28
C ALA A 400 -99.95 94.56 13.79
N GLU A 401 -100.75 93.96 12.90
CA GLU A 401 -102.01 94.53 12.41
C GLU A 401 -103.04 94.71 13.54
N ILE A 402 -103.19 93.71 14.42
CA ILE A 402 -104.07 93.77 15.60
C ILE A 402 -103.69 94.91 16.56
N LEU A 403 -102.38 95.14 16.75
CA LEU A 403 -101.87 96.19 17.62
C LEU A 403 -102.07 97.60 17.03
N GLY A 404 -102.22 97.72 15.70
CA GLY A 404 -102.48 98.97 15.00
C GLY A 404 -103.93 99.47 15.11
N HIS A 405 -104.90 98.60 15.41
CA HIS A 405 -106.32 98.97 15.49
C HIS A 405 -106.68 99.60 16.85
N ARG A 406 -107.28 100.81 16.83
CA ARG A 406 -107.72 101.55 18.03
C ARG A 406 -109.15 101.22 18.49
N ASN A 407 -109.95 100.52 17.66
CA ASN A 407 -111.34 100.16 17.98
C ASN A 407 -111.41 98.76 18.64
N PRO A 408 -111.95 98.62 19.87
CA PRO A 408 -112.01 97.35 20.57
C PRO A 408 -112.87 96.28 19.86
N ALA A 409 -113.93 96.68 19.14
CA ALA A 409 -114.79 95.73 18.43
C ALA A 409 -114.07 95.07 17.23
N GLN A 410 -113.21 95.84 16.54
CA GLN A 410 -112.41 95.31 15.43
C GLN A 410 -111.33 94.35 15.93
N ARG A 411 -110.70 94.61 17.08
CA ARG A 411 -109.71 93.70 17.67
C ARG A 411 -110.33 92.35 18.06
N ILE A 412 -111.55 92.35 18.59
CA ILE A 412 -112.28 91.12 18.91
C ILE A 412 -112.55 90.33 17.63
N MET A 413 -113.06 90.98 16.57
CA MET A 413 -113.31 90.34 15.28
C MET A 413 -112.04 89.73 14.66
N TYR A 414 -110.89 90.42 14.69
CA TYR A 414 -109.63 89.86 14.17
C TYR A 414 -109.11 88.70 15.03
N VAL A 415 -109.25 88.77 16.35
CA VAL A 415 -108.86 87.66 17.24
C VAL A 415 -109.78 86.45 17.04
N GLU A 416 -111.08 86.65 16.82
CA GLU A 416 -112.01 85.58 16.47
C GLU A 416 -111.68 84.97 15.11
N ARG A 417 -111.41 85.80 14.08
CA ARG A 417 -110.95 85.33 12.78
C ARG A 417 -109.65 84.53 12.86
N ILE A 418 -108.69 84.97 13.68
CA ILE A 418 -107.45 84.22 13.92
C ILE A 418 -107.73 82.92 14.66
N ARG A 419 -108.65 82.89 15.63
CA ARG A 419 -109.03 81.65 16.32
C ARG A 419 -109.70 80.66 15.37
N GLU A 420 -110.52 81.13 14.45
CA GLU A 420 -111.13 80.33 13.39
C GLU A 420 -110.07 79.83 12.41
N GLU A 421 -109.22 80.69 11.85
CA GLU A 421 -108.13 80.29 10.94
C GLU A 421 -107.11 79.35 11.63
N LEU A 422 -106.87 79.51 12.94
CA LEU A 422 -106.02 78.63 13.73
C LEU A 422 -106.72 77.29 14.04
N ALA A 423 -108.03 77.30 14.27
CA ALA A 423 -108.82 76.08 14.42
C ALA A 423 -108.87 75.28 13.09
N ASP A 424 -109.08 75.97 11.97
CA ASP A 424 -109.05 75.39 10.62
C ASP A 424 -107.69 74.81 10.27
N THR A 425 -106.59 75.53 10.57
CA THR A 425 -105.23 75.01 10.32
C THR A 425 -104.90 73.82 11.22
N ARG A 426 -105.30 73.84 12.50
CA ARG A 426 -105.17 72.68 13.39
C ARG A 426 -105.95 71.48 12.86
N GLN A 427 -107.17 71.69 12.37
CA GLN A 427 -107.97 70.62 11.79
C GLN A 427 -107.28 70.04 10.54
N ARG A 428 -106.83 70.89 9.61
CA ARG A 428 -106.07 70.46 8.42
C ARG A 428 -104.77 69.73 8.78
N LEU A 429 -104.08 70.16 9.84
CA LEU A 429 -102.87 69.52 10.31
C LEU A 429 -103.17 68.12 10.85
N VAL A 430 -104.25 67.97 11.62
CA VAL A 430 -104.73 66.65 12.10
C VAL A 430 -105.14 65.75 10.93
N GLU A 431 -105.83 66.29 9.93
CA GLU A 431 -106.20 65.55 8.70
C GLU A 431 -104.94 65.08 7.94
N CYS A 432 -103.94 65.95 7.82
CA CYS A 432 -102.69 65.65 7.14
C CYS A 432 -101.81 64.65 7.93
N THR A 433 -101.75 64.75 9.27
CA THR A 433 -101.05 63.76 10.11
C THR A 433 -101.71 62.39 10.01
N ARG A 434 -103.05 62.34 10.01
CA ARG A 434 -103.78 61.08 9.82
C ARG A 434 -103.52 60.48 8.45
N ALA A 435 -103.47 61.31 7.40
CA ALA A 435 -103.12 60.85 6.06
C ALA A 435 -101.68 60.31 5.98
N ASN A 436 -100.73 60.95 6.66
CA ASN A 436 -99.35 60.45 6.75
C ASN A 436 -99.26 59.12 7.52
N GLU A 437 -99.98 58.97 8.62
CA GLU A 437 -100.02 57.71 9.38
C GLU A 437 -100.54 56.55 8.51
N VAL A 438 -101.61 56.79 7.74
CA VAL A 438 -102.13 55.81 6.77
C VAL A 438 -101.10 55.47 5.70
N MET A 439 -100.39 56.46 5.14
CA MET A 439 -99.36 56.22 4.13
C MET A 439 -98.13 55.47 4.68
N VAL A 440 -97.77 55.71 5.95
CA VAL A 440 -96.69 54.96 6.63
C VAL A 440 -97.10 53.51 6.83
N GLU A 441 -98.34 53.26 7.26
CA GLU A 441 -98.89 51.91 7.42
C GLU A 441 -98.92 51.15 6.08
N GLU A 442 -99.29 51.80 4.98
CA GLU A 442 -99.19 51.24 3.63
C GLU A 442 -97.74 50.92 3.22
N ASN A 443 -96.78 51.80 3.56
CA ASN A 443 -95.36 51.60 3.24
C ASN A 443 -94.76 50.43 4.02
N ASP A 444 -95.13 50.28 5.30
CA ASP A 444 -94.70 49.16 6.13
C ASP A 444 -95.30 47.84 5.63
N GLY A 445 -96.57 47.84 5.21
CA GLY A 445 -97.17 46.69 4.51
C GLY A 445 -96.40 46.30 3.24
N LEU A 446 -96.04 47.26 2.39
CA LEU A 446 -95.24 47.01 1.18
C LEU A 446 -93.82 46.50 1.49
N ARG A 447 -93.21 46.95 2.58
CA ARG A 447 -91.90 46.47 3.04
C ARG A 447 -91.95 45.04 3.56
N GLU A 448 -93.01 44.69 4.28
CA GLU A 448 -93.27 43.32 4.71
C GLU A 448 -93.49 42.40 3.50
N GLU A 449 -94.23 42.84 2.48
CA GLU A 449 -94.36 42.08 1.23
C GLU A 449 -93.01 41.91 0.52
N LEU A 450 -92.21 42.97 0.40
CA LEU A 450 -90.86 42.92 -0.21
C LEU A 450 -89.91 41.96 0.52
N THR A 451 -89.94 41.93 1.85
CA THR A 451 -89.15 41.00 2.65
C THR A 451 -89.60 39.56 2.48
N LEU A 452 -90.92 39.33 2.35
CA LEU A 452 -91.46 38.02 2.01
C LEU A 452 -91.01 37.56 0.61
N TYR A 453 -90.98 38.46 -0.38
CA TYR A 453 -90.45 38.16 -1.71
C TYR A 453 -88.93 37.93 -1.73
N LEU A 454 -88.16 38.62 -0.88
CA LEU A 454 -86.71 38.43 -0.75
C LEU A 454 -86.36 37.04 -0.19
N THR A 455 -87.15 36.55 0.77
CA THR A 455 -86.92 35.24 1.41
C THR A 455 -87.32 34.05 0.53
N LEU A 456 -88.14 34.27 -0.51
CA LEU A 456 -88.52 33.26 -1.51
C LEU A 456 -87.51 33.12 -2.66
N ARG A 457 -86.46 33.95 -2.73
CA ARG A 457 -85.38 33.76 -3.72
C ARG A 457 -84.44 32.62 -3.29
N PRO A 458 -84.19 31.61 -4.15
CA PRO A 458 -83.18 30.59 -3.86
C PRO A 458 -81.78 31.16 -4.15
N GLU A 459 -80.93 31.25 -3.13
CA GLU A 459 -79.50 31.60 -3.28
C GLU A 459 -78.67 30.34 -3.65
N PRO A 460 -77.68 30.44 -4.56
CA PRO A 460 -76.84 29.32 -4.96
C PRO A 460 -75.80 29.01 -3.87
N SER A 461 -75.69 27.73 -3.55
CA SER A 461 -74.76 27.18 -2.56
C SER A 461 -73.30 27.58 -2.82
N LEU A 462 -72.63 28.21 -1.86
CA LEU A 462 -71.25 27.85 -1.50
C LEU A 462 -70.91 28.29 -0.06
N SER A 463 -70.63 27.30 0.78
CA SER A 463 -70.39 27.42 2.22
C SER A 463 -68.94 27.76 2.56
N TRP A 464 -68.71 28.82 3.33
CA TRP A 464 -67.55 28.92 4.23
C TRP A 464 -67.94 29.62 5.54
N HIS A 465 -67.62 28.96 6.66
CA HIS A 465 -67.94 29.39 8.02
C HIS A 465 -67.02 30.52 8.49
N PHE A 466 -67.60 31.59 9.05
CA PHE A 466 -66.86 32.57 9.86
C PHE A 466 -67.56 32.71 11.22
N SER A 467 -66.87 32.30 12.29
CA SER A 467 -67.30 32.47 13.67
C SER A 467 -66.55 33.66 14.27
N ALA A 468 -67.22 34.81 14.39
CA ALA A 468 -66.70 35.99 15.08
C ALA A 468 -67.47 36.23 16.38
N SER A 469 -66.83 35.95 17.51
CA SER A 469 -67.32 36.27 18.85
C SER A 469 -66.83 37.65 19.29
N ARG A 470 -67.77 38.58 19.55
CA ARG A 470 -67.52 39.88 20.18
C ARG A 470 -67.33 39.78 21.70
N GLY A 471 -66.34 40.53 22.21
CA GLY A 471 -66.54 41.51 23.28
C GLY A 471 -66.02 41.19 24.69
N ARG A 472 -65.04 41.98 25.18
CA ARG A 472 -65.25 42.95 26.29
C ARG A 472 -63.99 43.79 26.58
N VAL A 473 -64.23 45.06 26.90
CA VAL A 473 -63.31 46.12 27.34
C VAL A 473 -63.20 46.13 28.88
N LEU A 474 -62.03 46.48 29.45
CA LEU A 474 -61.87 47.16 30.76
C LEU A 474 -60.44 47.70 30.95
N THR A 475 -60.35 48.82 31.67
CA THR A 475 -59.29 49.84 31.78
C THR A 475 -58.21 49.59 32.87
N LEU A 476 -57.09 50.35 32.77
CA LEU A 476 -55.87 50.41 33.61
C LEU A 476 -56.08 50.89 35.06
N PRO A 477 -55.06 50.74 35.96
CA PRO A 477 -54.17 51.88 36.26
C PRO A 477 -52.67 51.57 36.51
N SER A 478 -51.89 52.66 36.52
CA SER A 478 -50.42 52.85 36.55
C SER A 478 -49.63 52.41 37.80
N THR A 479 -48.29 52.58 37.67
CA THR A 479 -47.18 52.76 38.67
C THR A 479 -46.24 51.54 38.64
N THR A 480 -44.92 51.59 38.41
CA THR A 480 -43.87 52.59 38.74
C THR A 480 -42.61 52.29 37.90
N MET A 481 -41.86 53.33 37.53
CA MET A 481 -40.50 53.20 36.97
C MET A 481 -39.51 52.72 38.04
N THR A 482 -38.56 51.84 37.68
CA THR A 482 -37.16 51.91 38.13
C THR A 482 -36.23 51.06 37.24
N ALA A 483 -35.23 51.73 36.67
CA ALA A 483 -33.89 51.24 36.33
C ALA A 483 -32.96 52.47 36.41
N PRO A 484 -31.62 52.39 36.60
CA PRO A 484 -30.74 51.22 36.52
C PRO A 484 -29.71 51.12 37.67
N LYS A 485 -28.99 49.98 37.78
CA LYS A 485 -27.69 49.92 38.49
C LYS A 485 -26.59 49.41 37.56
N LYS A 486 -25.56 50.25 37.41
CA LYS A 486 -24.25 49.96 36.84
C LYS A 486 -23.45 49.14 37.86
N ASP A 487 -22.98 47.96 37.46
CA ASP A 487 -21.88 47.28 38.15
C ASP A 487 -20.78 46.87 37.17
N ALA A 488 -19.60 47.40 37.47
CA ALA A 488 -18.23 46.97 37.19
C ALA A 488 -17.95 46.08 35.96
N ALA A 489 -17.24 46.69 35.01
CA ALA A 489 -16.45 46.00 34.00
C ALA A 489 -15.32 45.19 34.67
N SER A 490 -15.54 43.89 34.87
CA SER A 490 -14.44 42.92 35.01
C SER A 490 -14.03 42.47 33.61
N THR A 491 -12.80 42.76 33.20
CA THR A 491 -12.16 42.21 32.00
C THR A 491 -12.00 40.70 32.16
N LYS A 492 -13.06 39.94 31.84
CA LYS A 492 -12.98 38.48 31.67
C LYS A 492 -12.10 38.21 30.45
N LYS A 493 -10.97 37.53 30.68
CA LYS A 493 -10.18 36.88 29.63
C LYS A 493 -11.15 36.10 28.73
N VAL A 494 -11.19 36.45 27.44
CA VAL A 494 -12.03 35.79 26.45
C VAL A 494 -11.67 34.32 26.42
N ALA A 495 -12.52 33.47 27.02
CA ALA A 495 -12.46 32.04 26.83
C ALA A 495 -12.75 31.77 25.35
N ARG A 496 -11.70 31.41 24.59
CA ARG A 496 -11.83 31.03 23.17
C ARG A 496 -12.93 29.98 23.06
N LYS A 497 -14.01 30.32 22.35
CA LYS A 497 -15.17 29.45 22.11
C LYS A 497 -14.68 28.07 21.67
N GLY A 498 -15.18 27.01 22.32
CA GLY A 498 -14.90 25.64 21.92
C GLY A 498 -15.36 25.38 20.47
N PRO A 499 -14.89 24.29 19.85
CA PRO A 499 -15.25 23.97 18.47
C PRO A 499 -16.78 23.89 18.30
N PRO A 500 -17.33 24.32 17.14
CA PRO A 500 -18.76 24.23 16.84
C PRO A 500 -19.30 22.80 17.01
N ALA A 501 -20.59 22.66 17.32
CA ALA A 501 -21.21 21.39 17.70
C ALA A 501 -21.01 20.27 16.65
N ILE A 502 -20.98 20.63 15.37
CA ILE A 502 -20.71 19.70 14.26
C ILE A 502 -19.30 19.11 14.36
N ILE A 503 -18.30 19.93 14.66
CA ILE A 503 -16.91 19.49 14.82
C ILE A 503 -16.78 18.61 16.07
N LYS A 504 -17.49 18.94 17.15
CA LYS A 504 -17.55 18.06 18.33
C LYS A 504 -18.14 16.69 18.02
N PHE A 505 -19.26 16.63 17.30
CA PHE A 505 -19.88 15.37 16.87
C PHE A 505 -18.92 14.55 16.00
N TYR A 506 -18.29 15.20 15.02
CA TYR A 506 -17.26 14.58 14.18
C TYR A 506 -16.09 14.03 15.01
N LEU A 507 -15.56 14.80 15.96
CA LEU A 507 -14.46 14.37 16.82
C LEU A 507 -14.87 13.20 17.71
N VAL A 508 -16.10 13.18 18.23
CA VAL A 508 -16.63 12.03 18.99
C VAL A 508 -16.68 10.79 18.11
N LEU A 509 -17.24 10.91 16.89
CA LEU A 509 -17.30 9.81 15.94
C LEU A 509 -15.90 9.30 15.56
N TYR A 510 -14.97 10.19 15.28
CA TYR A 510 -13.57 9.85 15.02
C TYR A 510 -12.94 9.05 16.16
N ASN A 511 -13.08 9.53 17.40
CA ASN A 511 -12.53 8.82 18.57
C ASN A 511 -13.19 7.45 18.78
N ILE A 512 -14.51 7.32 18.55
CA ILE A 512 -15.20 6.01 18.66
C ILE A 512 -14.71 5.05 17.57
N LEU A 513 -14.58 5.50 16.32
CA LEU A 513 -14.09 4.69 15.22
C LEU A 513 -12.62 4.28 15.42
N SER A 514 -11.78 5.20 15.89
CA SER A 514 -10.38 4.89 16.22
C SER A 514 -10.27 3.92 17.40
N ALA A 515 -11.11 4.08 18.43
CA ALA A 515 -11.19 3.11 19.53
C ALA A 515 -11.64 1.72 19.05
N ALA A 516 -12.61 1.66 18.13
CA ALA A 516 -13.06 0.40 17.54
C ALA A 516 -11.98 -0.25 16.66
N GLY A 517 -11.27 0.53 15.85
CA GLY A 517 -10.17 0.04 15.00
C GLY A 517 -9.03 -0.55 15.83
N TRP A 518 -8.57 0.17 16.86
CA TRP A 518 -7.57 -0.38 17.78
C TRP A 518 -8.10 -1.51 18.66
N GLY A 519 -9.40 -1.50 18.98
CA GLY A 519 -10.07 -2.59 19.69
C GLY A 519 -10.07 -3.88 18.88
N TYR A 520 -10.35 -3.79 17.57
CA TYR A 520 -10.24 -4.92 16.65
C TYR A 520 -8.81 -5.49 16.62
N VAL A 521 -7.81 -4.61 16.45
CA VAL A 521 -6.39 -4.99 16.48
C VAL A 521 -6.03 -5.68 17.81
N LEU A 522 -6.48 -5.14 18.94
CA LEU A 522 -6.22 -5.69 20.27
C LEU A 522 -6.85 -7.07 20.43
N VAL A 523 -8.11 -7.25 20.07
CA VAL A 523 -8.83 -8.53 20.19
C VAL A 523 -8.14 -9.60 19.37
N HIS A 524 -7.81 -9.32 18.11
CA HIS A 524 -7.10 -10.28 17.27
C HIS A 524 -5.69 -10.60 17.76
N THR A 525 -4.98 -9.60 18.30
CA THR A 525 -3.66 -9.80 18.91
C THR A 525 -3.76 -10.69 20.16
N VAL A 526 -4.78 -10.49 21.00
CA VAL A 526 -5.02 -11.31 22.20
C VAL A 526 -5.44 -12.73 21.83
N ILE A 527 -6.30 -12.91 20.82
CA ILE A 527 -6.67 -14.25 20.30
C ILE A 527 -5.43 -15.00 19.83
N HIS A 528 -4.49 -14.31 19.16
CA HIS A 528 -3.23 -14.88 18.72
C HIS A 528 -2.32 -15.26 19.90
N ILE A 529 -2.16 -14.36 20.89
CA ILE A 529 -1.34 -14.61 22.09
C ILE A 529 -1.92 -15.71 22.98
N LEU A 530 -3.25 -15.90 22.99
CA LEU A 530 -3.90 -16.95 23.80
C LEU A 530 -4.15 -18.24 23.01
N ASN A 531 -3.76 -18.30 21.73
CA ASN A 531 -4.00 -19.41 20.81
C ASN A 531 -5.44 -19.97 20.86
N LEU A 532 -6.44 -19.08 20.92
CA LEU A 532 -7.85 -19.46 20.99
C LEU A 532 -8.39 -20.01 19.65
N ASP A 533 -7.67 -19.77 18.55
CA ASP A 533 -8.05 -20.19 17.20
C ASP A 533 -7.57 -21.60 16.80
N GLY A 534 -6.67 -22.23 17.57
CA GLY A 534 -6.13 -23.57 17.28
C GLY A 534 -5.37 -23.69 15.95
N LYS A 535 -5.00 -22.57 15.31
CA LYS A 535 -4.37 -22.49 13.97
C LYS A 535 -2.89 -22.06 13.99
N SER A 536 -2.27 -21.90 15.16
CA SER A 536 -0.83 -21.59 15.23
C SER A 536 -0.03 -22.89 15.22
N ASN A 537 0.79 -23.07 14.18
CA ASN A 537 1.55 -24.29 13.90
C ASN A 537 2.41 -24.76 15.09
N GLU A 538 2.31 -26.05 15.41
CA GLU A 538 3.32 -26.79 16.17
C GLU A 538 4.64 -26.78 15.40
N ALA A 539 5.59 -25.93 15.79
CA ALA A 539 6.97 -26.01 15.34
C ALA A 539 7.84 -26.60 16.48
N THR A 540 8.26 -27.83 16.24
CA THR A 540 9.19 -28.67 17.00
C THR A 540 10.49 -27.96 17.38
N GLN A 541 10.81 -27.85 18.68
CA GLN A 541 12.08 -28.24 19.33
C GLN A 541 12.03 -27.95 20.86
N PRO A 542 12.48 -28.86 21.75
CA PRO A 542 12.45 -28.68 23.19
C PRO A 542 13.71 -27.95 23.70
N ILE A 543 13.54 -26.78 24.33
CA ILE A 543 14.61 -26.09 25.08
C ILE A 543 14.03 -25.68 26.46
N PRO A 544 14.73 -25.92 27.59
CA PRO A 544 14.12 -25.85 28.92
C PRO A 544 14.38 -24.50 29.63
N ILE A 545 13.51 -23.49 29.46
CA ILE A 545 13.45 -22.32 30.38
C ILE A 545 11.98 -21.85 30.54
N LYS A 546 11.45 -21.93 31.77
CA LYS A 546 10.00 -22.00 32.11
C LYS A 546 9.20 -20.67 32.17
N LEU A 547 9.63 -19.55 31.58
CA LEU A 547 8.74 -18.34 31.55
C LEU A 547 8.90 -17.44 30.32
N SER A 548 10.09 -17.34 29.71
CA SER A 548 10.26 -16.59 28.46
C SER A 548 9.79 -17.37 27.22
N ALA A 549 9.81 -18.72 27.28
CA ALA A 549 9.50 -19.58 26.14
C ALA A 549 8.03 -19.52 25.68
N HIS A 550 7.07 -19.15 26.55
CA HIS A 550 5.68 -18.97 26.13
C HIS A 550 5.49 -17.70 25.28
N PHE A 551 6.16 -16.60 25.60
CA PHE A 551 6.07 -15.37 24.80
C PHE A 551 6.83 -15.49 23.46
N THR A 552 7.96 -16.20 23.45
CA THR A 552 8.78 -16.34 22.23
C THR A 552 8.18 -17.33 21.22
N ARG A 553 7.43 -18.35 21.66
CA ARG A 553 6.87 -19.40 20.77
C ARG A 553 5.58 -19.02 20.03
N LEU A 554 4.90 -17.93 20.41
CA LEU A 554 3.54 -17.62 19.97
C LEU A 554 3.40 -16.49 18.93
N SER A 555 4.48 -16.07 18.26
CA SER A 555 4.52 -14.80 17.52
C SER A 555 4.93 -14.86 16.05
N VAL A 556 5.15 -16.06 15.51
CA VAL A 556 5.77 -16.27 14.19
C VAL A 556 4.82 -15.94 13.01
N SER A 557 3.52 -15.68 13.24
CA SER A 557 2.54 -15.36 12.18
C SER A 557 1.46 -14.37 12.62
N ASN A 558 1.82 -13.34 13.39
CA ASN A 558 0.85 -12.31 13.78
C ASN A 558 0.70 -11.21 12.71
N TYR A 559 1.77 -10.94 11.95
CA TYR A 559 1.76 -9.90 10.93
C TYR A 559 0.72 -10.17 9.82
N ASP A 560 0.59 -11.41 9.34
CA ASP A 560 -0.40 -11.75 8.30
C ASP A 560 -1.85 -11.49 8.72
N ARG A 561 -2.12 -11.50 10.03
CA ARG A 561 -3.47 -11.31 10.58
C ARG A 561 -3.75 -9.86 10.96
N VAL A 562 -2.77 -9.19 11.55
CA VAL A 562 -2.96 -7.90 12.24
C VAL A 562 -2.07 -6.78 11.70
N GLY A 563 -1.03 -7.11 10.91
CA GLY A 563 -0.07 -6.16 10.36
C GLY A 563 -0.73 -5.11 9.46
N TYR A 564 -1.44 -5.57 8.43
CA TYR A 564 -2.14 -4.66 7.51
C TYR A 564 -3.23 -3.83 8.19
N ALA A 565 -3.99 -4.43 9.12
CA ALA A 565 -4.99 -3.72 9.91
C ALA A 565 -4.36 -2.62 10.77
N THR A 566 -3.24 -2.92 11.42
CA THR A 566 -2.47 -1.95 12.21
C THR A 566 -1.96 -0.81 11.34
N ALA A 567 -1.48 -1.11 10.12
CA ALA A 567 -0.98 -0.10 9.21
C ALA A 567 -2.07 0.89 8.76
N ILE A 568 -3.26 0.39 8.43
CA ILE A 568 -4.41 1.23 8.09
C ILE A 568 -4.82 2.11 9.28
N VAL A 569 -5.03 1.50 10.45
CA VAL A 569 -5.47 2.23 11.65
C VAL A 569 -4.44 3.28 12.07
N GLN A 570 -3.15 2.97 11.99
CA GLN A 570 -2.08 3.92 12.28
C GLN A 570 -2.02 5.06 11.24
N THR A 571 -2.36 4.80 9.98
CA THR A 571 -2.43 5.84 8.92
C THR A 571 -3.56 6.84 9.20
N PHE A 572 -4.68 6.40 9.77
CA PHE A 572 -5.76 7.30 10.21
C PHE A 572 -5.32 8.30 11.29
N ALA A 573 -4.26 8.00 12.07
CA ALA A 573 -3.72 8.93 13.05
C ALA A 573 -3.15 10.22 12.42
N LEU A 574 -2.91 10.25 11.10
CA LEU A 574 -2.57 11.48 10.39
C LEU A 574 -3.67 12.55 10.52
N MET A 575 -4.93 12.12 10.66
CA MET A 575 -6.04 13.02 10.91
C MET A 575 -5.88 13.79 12.23
N GLU A 576 -5.17 13.26 13.23
CA GLU A 576 -4.90 13.97 14.49
C GLU A 576 -4.00 15.18 14.27
N VAL A 577 -3.02 15.04 13.38
CA VAL A 577 -2.14 16.15 12.98
C VAL A 577 -2.98 17.23 12.31
N LEU A 578 -3.93 16.84 11.46
CA LEU A 578 -4.87 17.77 10.83
C LEU A 578 -5.79 18.43 11.87
N HIS A 579 -6.31 17.70 12.86
CA HIS A 579 -7.15 18.28 13.91
C HIS A 579 -6.38 19.28 14.79
N ALA A 580 -5.11 19.02 15.06
CA ALA A 580 -4.22 19.96 15.73
C ALA A 580 -3.91 21.18 14.84
N LEU A 581 -3.65 20.96 13.55
CA LEU A 581 -3.35 22.00 12.56
C LEU A 581 -4.51 22.99 12.39
N PHE A 582 -5.74 22.47 12.30
CA PHE A 582 -6.96 23.29 12.21
C PHE A 582 -7.42 23.84 13.56
N GLY A 583 -6.70 23.55 14.66
CA GLY A 583 -7.03 24.04 16.00
C GLY A 583 -8.31 23.46 16.59
N TRP A 584 -8.81 22.34 16.05
CA TRP A 584 -10.00 21.65 16.58
C TRP A 584 -9.72 20.99 17.93
N VAL A 585 -8.46 20.61 18.16
CA VAL A 585 -7.98 20.01 19.42
C VAL A 585 -6.85 20.88 19.98
N ARG A 586 -6.84 21.07 21.30
CA ARG A 586 -5.77 21.80 22.01
C ARG A 586 -4.55 20.90 22.17
N SER A 587 -3.71 20.82 21.14
CA SER A 587 -2.44 20.11 21.20
C SER A 587 -1.37 20.84 20.40
N PRO A 588 -0.11 20.88 20.85
CA PRO A 588 0.97 21.45 20.07
C PRO A 588 1.19 20.63 18.79
N ILE A 589 1.11 21.28 17.63
CA ILE A 589 1.16 20.64 16.31
C ILE A 589 2.48 19.90 16.11
N ALA A 590 3.61 20.52 16.48
CA ALA A 590 4.93 19.91 16.31
C ALA A 590 5.07 18.60 17.09
N THR A 591 4.60 18.55 18.33
CA THR A 591 4.71 17.34 19.17
C THR A 591 3.76 16.24 18.71
N THR A 592 2.57 16.59 18.23
CA THR A 592 1.62 15.61 17.68
C THR A 592 2.10 15.04 16.35
N ALA A 593 2.62 15.90 15.46
CA ALA A 593 3.21 15.48 14.20
C ALA A 593 4.41 14.54 14.41
N MET A 594 5.31 14.88 15.34
CA MET A 594 6.48 14.04 15.65
C MET A 594 6.09 12.66 16.21
N GLN A 595 5.09 12.61 17.08
CA GLN A 595 4.60 11.35 17.65
C GLN A 595 3.97 10.44 16.58
N VAL A 596 3.14 11.03 15.69
CA VAL A 596 2.49 10.27 14.61
C VAL A 596 3.50 9.85 13.54
N SER A 597 4.43 10.72 13.16
CA SER A 597 5.45 10.40 12.15
C SER A 597 6.41 9.31 12.62
N SER A 598 6.79 9.30 13.90
CA SER A 598 7.64 8.24 14.48
C SER A 598 7.01 6.86 14.33
N ARG A 599 5.70 6.74 14.59
CA ARG A 599 4.98 5.46 14.46
C ARG A 599 4.71 5.08 13.01
N LEU A 600 4.41 6.05 12.15
CA LEU A 600 4.26 5.82 10.70
C LEU A 600 5.56 5.35 10.06
N PHE A 601 6.69 5.94 10.46
CA PHE A 601 8.02 5.51 10.03
C PHE A 601 8.26 4.06 10.43
N LEU A 602 7.88 3.65 11.64
CA LEU A 602 8.09 2.29 12.08
C LEU A 602 7.22 1.29 11.30
N VAL A 603 5.95 1.58 11.07
CA VAL A 603 5.05 0.70 10.30
C VAL A 603 5.48 0.63 8.83
N TRP A 604 5.53 1.76 8.13
CA TRP A 604 5.73 1.79 6.68
C TRP A 604 7.20 1.79 6.26
N GLY A 605 8.08 2.35 7.08
CA GLY A 605 9.51 2.45 6.81
C GLY A 605 10.31 1.25 7.33
N VAL A 606 9.92 0.66 8.45
CA VAL A 606 10.66 -0.48 9.03
C VAL A 606 9.93 -1.80 8.81
N VAL A 607 8.68 -1.93 9.25
CA VAL A 607 7.99 -3.23 9.22
C VAL A 607 7.71 -3.66 7.77
N GLU A 608 7.03 -2.82 6.97
CA GLU A 608 6.69 -3.16 5.57
C GLU A 608 7.90 -3.34 4.64
N GLN A 609 9.02 -2.68 4.92
CA GLN A 609 10.23 -2.76 4.08
C GLN A 609 11.08 -4.00 4.37
N PHE A 610 10.99 -4.55 5.59
CA PHE A 610 11.84 -5.65 6.03
C PHE A 610 10.98 -6.83 6.48
N PRO A 611 10.75 -7.83 5.61
CA PRO A 611 9.96 -9.02 5.95
C PRO A 611 10.46 -9.78 7.18
N ALA A 612 11.75 -9.68 7.49
CA ALA A 612 12.35 -10.25 8.71
C ALA A 612 11.73 -9.72 10.02
N THR A 613 11.04 -8.58 9.98
CA THR A 613 10.32 -8.02 11.13
C THR A 613 9.00 -8.72 11.40
N HIS A 614 8.39 -9.35 10.38
CA HIS A 614 7.07 -9.97 10.46
C HIS A 614 7.08 -11.24 11.34
N GLU A 615 8.22 -11.93 11.35
CA GLU A 615 8.46 -13.16 12.13
C GLU A 615 8.95 -12.87 13.55
N ASN A 616 9.26 -11.61 13.87
CA ASN A 616 9.90 -11.24 15.12
C ASN A 616 8.87 -11.08 16.26
N PRO A 617 9.03 -11.74 17.43
CA PRO A 617 8.14 -11.56 18.59
C PRO A 617 7.95 -10.11 19.04
N LEU A 618 8.95 -9.28 18.80
CA LEU A 618 8.92 -7.86 19.14
C LEU A 618 7.83 -7.09 18.40
N PHE A 619 7.45 -7.53 17.19
CA PHE A 619 6.33 -6.93 16.48
C PHE A 619 5.01 -7.15 17.23
N THR A 620 4.79 -8.36 17.77
CA THR A 620 3.56 -8.68 18.49
C THR A 620 3.45 -7.93 19.82
N SER A 621 4.54 -7.81 20.58
CA SER A 621 4.54 -7.06 21.84
C SER A 621 4.34 -5.55 21.61
N MET A 622 4.88 -5.01 20.53
CA MET A 622 4.65 -3.64 20.10
C MET A 622 3.18 -3.38 19.78
N VAL A 623 2.58 -4.17 18.87
CA VAL A 623 1.18 -4.01 18.45
C VAL A 623 0.22 -4.18 19.63
N PHE A 624 0.52 -5.11 20.55
CA PHE A 624 -0.25 -5.28 21.79
C PHE A 624 -0.18 -4.02 22.67
N ALA A 625 1.01 -3.49 22.93
CA ALA A 625 1.18 -2.30 23.76
C ALA A 625 0.51 -1.07 23.14
N TRP A 626 0.63 -0.91 21.82
CA TRP A 626 -0.02 0.18 21.07
C TRP A 626 -1.53 0.07 21.15
N SER A 627 -2.10 -1.05 20.72
CA SER A 627 -3.56 -1.23 20.68
C SER A 627 -4.19 -1.07 22.06
N PHE A 628 -3.58 -1.60 23.11
CA PHE A 628 -4.09 -1.44 24.48
C PHE A 628 -4.07 0.02 24.94
N THR A 629 -2.98 0.75 24.71
CA THR A 629 -2.88 2.16 25.11
C THR A 629 -3.80 3.06 24.30
N GLU A 630 -3.96 2.77 23.00
CA GLU A 630 -4.78 3.53 22.08
C GLU A 630 -6.29 3.36 22.35
N VAL A 631 -6.75 2.14 22.64
CA VAL A 631 -8.15 1.91 23.04
C VAL A 631 -8.52 2.76 24.25
N ILE A 632 -7.67 2.78 25.30
CA ILE A 632 -7.90 3.60 26.49
C ILE A 632 -7.92 5.10 26.12
N ARG A 633 -6.98 5.53 25.27
CA ARG A 633 -6.80 6.94 24.90
C ARG A 633 -8.01 7.48 24.14
N TYR A 634 -8.44 6.80 23.08
CA TYR A 634 -9.57 7.22 22.25
C TYR A 634 -10.90 7.10 22.99
N THR A 635 -11.08 6.04 23.78
CA THR A 635 -12.27 5.90 24.64
C THR A 635 -12.37 7.06 25.63
N PHE A 636 -11.25 7.44 26.26
CA PHE A 636 -11.22 8.59 27.14
C PHE A 636 -11.53 9.90 26.41
N TYR A 637 -10.96 10.13 25.21
CA TYR A 637 -11.24 11.35 24.44
C TYR A 637 -12.69 11.44 23.96
N ALA A 638 -13.29 10.32 23.53
CA ALA A 638 -14.70 10.28 23.17
C ALA A 638 -15.60 10.66 24.34
N LEU A 639 -15.38 10.07 25.52
CA LEU A 639 -16.17 10.35 26.71
C LEU A 639 -15.95 11.77 27.26
N ALA A 640 -14.70 12.26 27.25
CA ALA A 640 -14.38 13.62 27.66
C ALA A 640 -15.06 14.67 26.76
N LEU A 641 -15.19 14.41 25.45
CA LEU A 641 -15.94 15.27 24.53
C LEU A 641 -17.46 15.25 24.79
N LEU A 642 -17.99 14.15 25.31
CA LEU A 642 -19.38 14.00 25.75
C LEU A 642 -19.63 14.56 27.16
N GLY A 643 -18.59 15.03 27.85
CA GLY A 643 -18.68 15.61 29.19
C GLY A 643 -18.63 14.60 30.33
N TYR A 644 -18.28 13.34 30.06
CA TYR A 644 -18.13 12.29 31.05
C TYR A 644 -16.66 11.92 31.24
N GLU A 645 -16.12 12.07 32.45
CA GLU A 645 -14.74 11.71 32.78
C GLU A 645 -14.70 10.57 33.82
N PRO A 646 -14.87 9.31 33.40
CA PRO A 646 -14.86 8.18 34.33
C PRO A 646 -13.50 8.00 35.02
N SER A 647 -13.54 7.93 36.35
CA SER A 647 -12.36 7.84 37.22
C SER A 647 -11.47 6.63 36.93
N ALA A 648 -12.07 5.50 36.54
CA ALA A 648 -11.37 4.27 36.20
C ALA A 648 -10.50 4.41 34.93
N LEU A 649 -11.04 5.03 33.86
CA LEU A 649 -10.31 5.28 32.61
C LEU A 649 -9.22 6.34 32.80
N LEU A 650 -9.50 7.36 33.62
CA LEU A 650 -8.48 8.35 34.02
C LEU A 650 -7.33 7.66 34.77
N TYR A 651 -7.63 6.77 35.72
CA TYR A 651 -6.63 6.00 36.45
C TYR A 651 -5.80 5.10 35.52
N LEU A 652 -6.46 4.34 34.65
CA LEU A 652 -5.80 3.47 33.68
C LEU A 652 -4.86 4.27 32.77
N ARG A 653 -5.34 5.36 32.15
CA ARG A 653 -4.55 6.23 31.27
C ARG A 653 -3.25 6.71 31.92
N TYR A 654 -3.30 7.07 33.20
CA TYR A 654 -2.16 7.61 33.93
C TYR A 654 -1.38 6.56 34.73
N THR A 655 -1.68 5.27 34.61
CA THR A 655 -1.00 4.20 35.37
C THR A 655 -0.48 3.08 34.46
N THR A 656 -1.17 2.77 33.36
CA THR A 656 -0.76 1.69 32.44
C THR A 656 0.58 1.95 31.75
N PHE A 657 1.01 3.22 31.65
CA PHE A 657 2.30 3.58 31.08
C PHE A 657 3.50 2.97 31.83
N TYR A 658 3.39 2.62 33.11
CA TYR A 658 4.49 1.98 33.84
C TYR A 658 4.94 0.66 33.21
N VAL A 659 4.01 -0.10 32.63
CA VAL A 659 4.29 -1.41 32.01
C VAL A 659 4.30 -1.30 30.49
N LEU A 660 3.29 -0.64 29.92
CA LEU A 660 3.11 -0.62 28.47
C LEU A 660 4.08 0.31 27.75
N TYR A 661 4.60 1.34 28.43
CA TYR A 661 5.54 2.25 27.80
C TYR A 661 6.91 1.59 27.59
N PRO A 662 7.56 0.96 28.60
CA PRO A 662 8.78 0.18 28.35
C PRO A 662 8.57 -0.99 27.38
N LEU A 663 7.41 -1.66 27.44
CA LEU A 663 7.08 -2.77 26.56
C LEU A 663 6.97 -2.32 25.09
N GLY A 664 6.11 -1.34 24.81
CA GLY A 664 5.86 -0.84 23.46
C GLY A 664 7.09 -0.15 22.91
N ALA A 665 7.56 0.88 23.59
CA ALA A 665 8.73 1.62 23.15
C ALA A 665 9.94 0.67 23.00
N GLY A 666 10.25 -0.14 24.01
CA GLY A 666 11.39 -1.07 23.95
C GLY A 666 11.30 -2.01 22.75
N SER A 667 10.11 -2.56 22.49
CA SER A 667 9.90 -3.41 21.31
C SER A 667 10.11 -2.69 19.98
N GLU A 668 9.73 -1.42 19.83
CA GLU A 668 10.00 -0.62 18.63
C GLU A 668 11.51 -0.46 18.38
N ALA A 669 12.26 -0.13 19.43
CA ALA A 669 13.70 0.10 19.33
C ALA A 669 14.46 -1.18 18.95
N PHE A 670 14.15 -2.29 19.62
CA PHE A 670 14.78 -3.58 19.32
C PHE A 670 14.32 -4.15 17.97
N LEU A 671 13.08 -3.88 17.55
CA LEU A 671 12.60 -4.26 16.21
C LEU A 671 13.37 -3.48 15.13
N ASN A 672 13.52 -2.16 15.28
CA ASN A 672 14.34 -1.35 14.37
C ASN A 672 15.80 -1.81 14.36
N PHE A 673 16.39 -2.12 15.52
CA PHE A 673 17.75 -2.66 15.62
C PHE A 673 17.91 -3.99 14.88
N SER A 674 16.89 -4.87 14.92
CA SER A 674 16.92 -6.16 14.22
C SER A 674 16.98 -6.04 12.69
N THR A 675 16.64 -4.87 12.14
CA THR A 675 16.70 -4.59 10.69
C THR A 675 18.04 -4.04 10.21
N LEU A 676 18.99 -3.77 11.11
CA LEU A 676 20.32 -3.28 10.75
C LEU A 676 21.19 -4.40 10.15
N PRO A 677 22.04 -4.11 9.15
CA PRO A 677 22.92 -5.09 8.53
C PRO A 677 23.95 -5.62 9.54
N LYS A 678 24.14 -6.94 9.59
CA LYS A 678 25.12 -7.61 10.49
C LYS A 678 26.58 -7.54 10.01
N SER A 679 26.87 -6.75 8.96
CA SER A 679 28.21 -6.61 8.38
C SER A 679 29.16 -5.87 9.33
N GLU A 680 30.42 -6.32 9.40
CA GLU A 680 31.42 -5.86 10.38
C GLU A 680 31.99 -4.46 10.12
N ALA A 681 31.73 -3.84 8.96
CA ALA A 681 32.27 -2.52 8.60
C ALA A 681 31.18 -1.45 8.39
N LEU A 682 31.20 -0.40 9.22
CA LEU A 682 30.31 0.78 9.12
C LEU A 682 30.40 1.53 7.78
N SER A 683 31.51 1.37 7.04
CA SER A 683 31.71 1.97 5.72
C SER A 683 30.82 1.37 4.61
N THR A 684 30.20 0.21 4.87
CA THR A 684 29.30 -0.47 3.91
C THR A 684 27.83 -0.12 4.09
N TRP A 685 27.50 0.72 5.08
CA TRP A 685 26.13 1.03 5.45
C TRP A 685 25.54 2.09 4.51
N ASN A 686 24.31 1.86 4.05
CA ASN A 686 23.60 2.84 3.25
C ASN A 686 23.17 4.03 4.12
N VAL A 687 22.90 5.19 3.52
CA VAL A 687 22.45 6.40 4.25
C VAL A 687 21.21 6.12 5.11
N TYR A 688 20.35 5.23 4.61
CA TYR A 688 19.16 4.76 5.32
C TYR A 688 19.48 3.90 6.55
N ASP A 689 20.52 3.07 6.49
CA ASP A 689 20.96 2.23 7.61
C ASP A 689 21.59 3.09 8.72
N LEU A 690 22.40 4.07 8.31
CA LEU A 690 23.00 5.05 9.23
C LEU A 690 21.93 5.90 9.91
N PHE A 691 20.88 6.30 9.19
CA PHE A 691 19.75 7.02 9.75
C PHE A 691 19.01 6.18 10.80
N ARG A 692 18.71 4.91 10.51
CA ARG A 692 18.04 4.00 11.47
C ARG A 692 18.88 3.72 12.71
N ALA A 693 20.20 3.55 12.56
CA ALA A 693 21.11 3.36 13.67
C ALA A 693 21.24 4.62 14.54
N THR A 694 21.29 5.79 13.90
CA THR A 694 21.28 7.10 14.59
C THR A 694 19.99 7.29 15.37
N LEU A 695 18.84 6.96 14.78
CA LEU A 695 17.55 6.97 15.47
C LEU A 695 17.58 6.05 16.70
N PHE A 696 18.09 4.82 16.58
CA PHE A 696 18.23 3.91 17.72
C PHE A 696 19.08 4.50 18.86
N GLY A 697 20.16 5.21 18.53
CA GLY A 697 21.01 5.90 19.52
C GLY A 697 20.30 7.07 20.23
N ILE A 698 19.61 7.93 19.48
CA ILE A 698 18.87 9.10 20.02
C ILE A 698 17.64 8.68 20.85
N TRP A 699 17.12 7.49 20.57
CA TRP A 699 15.88 7.00 21.13
C TRP A 699 15.94 6.74 22.65
N TRP A 700 17.08 6.28 23.19
CA TRP A 700 17.25 6.01 24.62
C TRP A 700 17.12 7.27 25.52
N PRO A 701 17.82 8.39 25.24
CA PRO A 701 17.57 9.67 25.92
C PRO A 701 16.11 10.14 25.81
N GLY A 702 15.52 10.00 24.62
CA GLY A 702 14.13 10.38 24.36
C GLY A 702 13.14 9.61 25.24
N LEU A 703 13.32 8.29 25.35
CA LEU A 703 12.51 7.42 26.20
C LEU A 703 12.57 7.87 27.66
N TYR A 704 13.77 8.15 28.19
CA TYR A 704 13.95 8.58 29.57
C TYR A 704 13.24 9.92 29.86
N ILE A 705 13.40 10.91 28.98
CA ILE A 705 12.78 12.23 29.14
C ILE A 705 11.25 12.12 29.10
N MET A 706 10.69 11.40 28.13
CA MET A 706 9.24 11.23 28.02
C MET A 706 8.65 10.42 29.17
N TYR A 707 9.32 9.36 29.61
CA TYR A 707 8.87 8.52 30.72
C TYR A 707 8.83 9.31 32.04
N THR A 708 9.90 10.04 32.35
CA THR A 708 9.95 10.91 33.54
C THR A 708 8.91 12.04 33.45
N HIS A 709 8.64 12.56 32.26
CA HIS A 709 7.56 13.52 32.04
C HIS A 709 6.18 12.93 32.33
N MET A 710 5.87 11.69 31.92
CA MET A 710 4.60 11.02 32.25
C MET A 710 4.41 10.80 33.74
N ILE A 711 5.48 10.47 34.48
CA ILE A 711 5.44 10.38 35.96
C ILE A 711 5.10 11.73 36.58
N LYS A 712 5.68 12.83 36.08
CA LYS A 712 5.34 14.20 36.51
C LYS A 712 3.88 14.53 36.20
N GLN A 713 3.38 14.16 35.02
CA GLN A 713 1.97 14.38 34.65
C GLN A 713 1.01 13.63 35.58
N ARG A 714 1.28 12.35 35.87
CA ARG A 714 0.49 11.58 36.84
C ARG A 714 0.47 12.24 38.21
N ARG A 715 1.64 12.67 38.71
CA ARG A 715 1.74 13.36 40.00
C ARG A 715 0.96 14.68 40.00
N LYS A 716 0.91 15.39 38.87
CA LYS A 716 0.13 16.63 38.75
C LYS A 716 -1.39 16.37 38.82
N VAL A 717 -1.87 15.30 38.19
CA VAL A 717 -3.31 14.96 38.16
C VAL A 717 -3.78 14.41 39.51
N PHE A 718 -3.01 13.52 40.14
CA PHE A 718 -3.41 12.88 41.41
C PHE A 718 -2.82 13.51 42.68
N GLY A 719 -1.80 14.36 42.55
CA GLY A 719 -1.12 14.99 43.70
C GLY A 719 -1.73 16.33 44.12
N GLY A 720 -2.84 16.76 43.51
CA GLY A 720 -3.48 18.06 43.76
C GLY A 720 -4.32 18.18 45.02
N THR A 721 -4.39 17.14 45.87
CA THR A 721 -5.26 17.15 47.07
C THR A 721 -4.46 17.28 48.37
N LYS A 722 -3.59 18.30 48.48
CA LYS A 722 -3.08 18.78 49.77
C LYS A 722 -2.72 20.26 49.68
N THR A 723 -3.70 21.15 49.86
CA THR A 723 -3.58 22.44 50.59
C THR A 723 -4.90 23.20 50.52
N GLY A 724 -5.61 23.25 51.65
CA GLY A 724 -6.89 23.96 51.76
C GLY A 724 -7.61 23.81 53.10
N LEU A 725 -6.97 23.30 54.16
CA LEU A 725 -7.42 23.55 55.53
C LEU A 725 -6.89 24.94 55.92
N LYS A 726 -7.70 25.97 55.64
CA LYS A 726 -7.63 27.22 56.40
C LYS A 726 -8.17 26.91 57.79
N LYS A 727 -7.34 27.14 58.80
CA LYS A 727 -7.78 27.39 60.17
C LYS A 727 -8.84 28.51 60.14
N GLU A 728 -10.03 28.19 60.62
CA GLU A 728 -10.80 29.10 61.46
C GLU A 728 -10.77 28.56 62.88
#